data_AF-E2NEU0-F1
#
_entry.id   AF-E2NEU0-F1
#
_cell.length_a   1.000
_cell.length_b   1.000
_cell.length_c   1.000
_cell.angle_alpha   90.00
_cell.angle_beta   90.00
_cell.angle_gamma   90.00
#
_symmetry.space_group_name_H-M   'P 1'
#
loop_
_entity.id
_entity.type
_entity.pdbx_description
1 polymer ?
#
loop_
_entity_poly.entity_id
_entity_poly.type
_entity_poly.pdbx_seq_one_letter_code
_entity_poly.pdbx_strand_id
1 'polypeptide(L)'
;MGWFVLSAGNDYSRFLHHLPFDMPQLQLPDIPGNRISLTEYGGVGDGITLNTECFREAIEHLSAKGGGTLVVPTGIWLTGPIRLKSHIELHLEKNALLIFTSDFWSYPSRSTFFTEVFYRQLQSPISAYNESDIAITGEGVIDGSGQDWRPVRKNKVTVDEWEHLQRKSGVLNDAGTIWYPMADDVQRYARREENIIHKYNTPDEWVRLKDYVRPELMHLYHCERVLLQGVTFQNSPFWNLHPELCKHLIVDGVCVRNPWNSQNGDGLDIESCQNVLVVQSTFDVGDDAVCIKSGRNEAGRLRGMPAKNVVVEDCTVFHGHGGFVVGSEMSGGVHSILVRNCKFLNTDTGLRFKSNRQRGGHVSDIYIQNVYMCGIAAEPILFDMYYQGKSAVEAMEDALKGSMETIPPVTEKTPKFDHIHISDVHCYQAGRALLFDGLPEQNISDITLRNVTIHAVEGGVFSECTAVRMEGVTIQTNDSVPLKVYNSKRLTGNRVICNGDRIAKNIWVKGNRNEGVTINDIALCERESDLWKYCGQVAGFIQTTSFRNQDYVISHYGAQKNQNITESLKAAIQACHTDGGGRVVIPKGEYYTAAIHLLSNVNLHLEKGAVLRFLTSPEDYLPVVVSRWEGVDCRTLSPLIYANGQTNVAITGAGTLDGQASRDNWWSWKGRKSSSEQNTEAKVGKDKLLWMEQNRISLDERIFSVNDKLRPPFIQFYRCNRVLVEGVTIIRSPFWMLHPLLSKNVIVRGVKFDSHGPNNDGCDPESCENVLIESCDFNNGDDCVAIKSGKNNDGRTWNLPSRNIIVRNCIMRDGHAGVAVGSEISGSCYDVWVRDCVMDSPSMDRPLRIKSNALRGGVVDGFYARDIRIGECKQAVLRLELQYERVQSGPYNPVFRNIYLENVTCKKSSYGILIEGFEDRISIFNVRLKNCRLKGIQTPELNKIVGAEKVEFVNTTFNNKSIE
;
A
#
# COMPACT_ATOMS: atom_id res chain seq x y z
N MET A 1 7.25 -24.35 16.91
CA MET A 1 5.92 -24.77 17.37
C MET A 1 5.28 -25.57 16.25
N GLY A 2 4.86 -26.80 16.56
CA GLY A 2 4.43 -27.78 15.55
C GLY A 2 3.10 -27.41 14.90
N TRP A 3 3.03 -27.63 13.59
CA TRP A 3 1.78 -27.61 12.82
C TRP A 3 1.03 -28.89 13.16
N PHE A 4 -0.18 -28.76 13.71
CA PHE A 4 -1.00 -29.87 14.14
C PHE A 4 -1.44 -30.72 12.94
N VAL A 5 -1.06 -31.99 12.97
CA VAL A 5 -1.70 -33.07 12.22
C VAL A 5 -3.05 -33.37 12.89
N LEU A 6 -4.09 -33.48 12.06
CA LEU A 6 -5.47 -33.81 12.39
C LEU A 6 -5.59 -35.14 13.16
N SER A 7 -6.18 -35.09 14.36
CA SER A 7 -6.92 -36.22 14.92
C SER A 7 -7.92 -35.73 15.98
N ALA A 8 -9.21 -35.73 15.63
CA ALA A 8 -10.43 -35.74 16.47
C ALA A 8 -11.51 -35.00 15.67
N GLY A 9 -12.73 -35.57 15.59
CA GLY A 9 -13.81 -35.07 14.73
C GLY A 9 -13.96 -33.55 14.81
N ASN A 10 -14.05 -32.90 13.65
CA ASN A 10 -14.16 -31.45 13.56
C ASN A 10 -15.47 -31.00 14.22
N ASP A 11 -15.36 -30.62 15.48
CA ASP A 11 -16.45 -30.03 16.22
C ASP A 11 -16.63 -28.59 15.74
N TYR A 12 -17.48 -28.41 14.73
CA TYR A 12 -17.85 -27.10 14.20
C TYR A 12 -18.73 -26.30 15.17
N SER A 13 -19.25 -26.91 16.25
CA SER A 13 -20.13 -26.23 17.20
C SER A 13 -19.45 -25.02 17.86
N ARG A 14 -18.12 -25.06 18.00
CA ARG A 14 -17.32 -23.95 18.54
C ARG A 14 -17.51 -22.64 17.77
N PHE A 15 -17.67 -22.71 16.45
CA PHE A 15 -17.85 -21.54 15.59
C PHE A 15 -19.29 -21.02 15.62
N LEU A 16 -20.23 -21.87 16.07
CA LEU A 16 -21.66 -21.55 16.18
C LEU A 16 -22.05 -21.08 17.59
N HIS A 17 -21.10 -20.94 18.51
CA HIS A 17 -21.36 -20.37 19.83
C HIS A 17 -21.51 -18.84 19.78
N HIS A 18 -22.43 -18.33 20.60
CA HIS A 18 -22.68 -16.90 20.79
C HIS A 18 -22.95 -16.14 19.49
N LEU A 19 -23.65 -16.77 18.55
CA LEU A 19 -24.09 -16.08 17.34
C LEU A 19 -25.10 -14.98 17.69
N PRO A 20 -25.04 -13.83 17.00
CA PRO A 20 -26.01 -12.75 17.18
C PRO A 20 -27.36 -13.01 16.49
N PHE A 21 -27.52 -14.18 15.87
CA PHE A 21 -28.73 -14.65 15.20
C PHE A 21 -28.89 -16.16 15.39
N ASP A 22 -30.11 -16.65 15.25
CA ASP A 22 -30.41 -18.07 15.32
C ASP A 22 -29.92 -18.78 14.05
N MET A 23 -29.07 -19.79 14.23
CA MET A 23 -28.60 -20.66 13.17
C MET A 23 -28.75 -22.12 13.63
N PRO A 24 -29.39 -23.00 12.83
CA PRO A 24 -29.45 -24.42 13.16
C PRO A 24 -28.06 -25.04 13.15
N GLN A 25 -27.88 -26.14 13.88
CA GLN A 25 -26.66 -26.93 13.78
C GLN A 25 -26.40 -27.32 12.33
N LEU A 26 -25.14 -27.19 11.92
CA LEU A 26 -24.73 -27.57 10.57
C LEU A 26 -24.75 -29.10 10.46
N GLN A 27 -25.28 -29.57 9.35
CA GLN A 27 -25.31 -30.99 9.02
C GLN A 27 -24.17 -31.29 8.06
N LEU A 28 -23.31 -32.23 8.44
CA LEU A 28 -22.24 -32.73 7.58
C LEU A 28 -22.81 -33.68 6.51
N PRO A 29 -22.13 -33.84 5.37
CA PRO A 29 -22.44 -34.89 4.41
C PRO A 29 -22.44 -36.28 5.07
N ASP A 30 -23.46 -37.08 4.80
CA ASP A 30 -23.49 -38.52 5.11
C ASP A 30 -22.92 -39.31 3.93
N ILE A 31 -21.63 -39.61 4.00
CA ILE A 31 -20.88 -40.34 2.96
C ILE A 31 -20.72 -41.81 3.40
N PRO A 32 -21.24 -42.79 2.63
CA PRO A 32 -21.03 -44.20 2.90
C PRO A 32 -19.55 -44.60 2.89
N GLY A 33 -19.15 -45.57 3.71
CA GLY A 33 -17.76 -46.01 3.85
C GLY A 33 -17.14 -46.74 2.65
N ASN A 34 -17.81 -46.80 1.49
CA ASN A 34 -17.25 -47.37 0.27
C ASN A 34 -16.13 -46.46 -0.24
N ARG A 35 -14.99 -47.02 -0.64
CA ARG A 35 -13.84 -46.24 -1.15
C ARG A 35 -13.23 -46.93 -2.36
N ILE A 36 -12.98 -46.16 -3.42
CA ILE A 36 -12.34 -46.62 -4.66
C ILE A 36 -11.27 -45.62 -5.11
N SER A 37 -10.22 -46.09 -5.78
CA SER A 37 -9.23 -45.24 -6.46
C SER A 37 -9.61 -45.00 -7.91
N LEU A 38 -9.33 -43.80 -8.43
CA LEU A 38 -9.49 -43.48 -9.85
C LEU A 38 -8.67 -44.42 -10.77
N THR A 39 -7.55 -44.94 -10.28
CA THR A 39 -6.69 -45.89 -11.01
C THR A 39 -7.38 -47.23 -11.29
N GLU A 40 -8.35 -47.63 -10.46
CA GLU A 40 -9.14 -48.86 -10.67
C GLU A 40 -10.05 -48.78 -11.90
N TYR A 41 -10.30 -47.56 -12.40
CA TYR A 41 -11.12 -47.27 -13.58
C TYR A 41 -10.26 -46.86 -14.78
N GLY A 42 -8.96 -47.21 -14.76
CA GLY A 42 -8.02 -46.95 -15.84
C GLY A 42 -7.49 -45.51 -15.88
N GLY A 43 -7.73 -44.72 -14.84
CA GLY A 43 -7.17 -43.37 -14.76
C GLY A 43 -5.63 -43.37 -14.71
N VAL A 44 -5.00 -42.44 -15.43
CA VAL A 44 -3.55 -42.25 -15.50
C VAL A 44 -3.18 -40.81 -15.11
N GLY A 45 -2.37 -40.67 -14.06
CA GLY A 45 -1.93 -39.39 -13.48
C GLY A 45 -0.64 -38.83 -14.09
N ASP A 46 -0.50 -38.85 -15.42
CA ASP A 46 0.70 -38.42 -16.16
C ASP A 46 0.65 -36.97 -16.69
N GLY A 47 -0.48 -36.27 -16.51
CA GLY A 47 -0.73 -34.91 -16.99
C GLY A 47 -1.04 -34.80 -18.49
N ILE A 48 -1.15 -35.93 -19.20
CA ILE A 48 -1.37 -35.99 -20.65
C ILE A 48 -2.64 -36.76 -20.98
N THR A 49 -2.89 -37.87 -20.27
CA THR A 49 -4.04 -38.73 -20.46
C THR A 49 -5.31 -38.03 -19.98
N LEU A 50 -6.34 -37.94 -20.83
CA LEU A 50 -7.62 -37.35 -20.49
C LEU A 50 -8.49 -38.36 -19.70
N ASN A 51 -8.70 -38.08 -18.42
CA ASN A 51 -9.34 -39.00 -17.47
C ASN A 51 -10.86 -38.83 -17.30
N THR A 52 -11.51 -38.02 -18.16
CA THR A 52 -12.93 -37.63 -18.01
C THR A 52 -13.85 -38.83 -17.84
N GLU A 53 -13.68 -39.86 -18.67
CA GLU A 53 -14.52 -41.07 -18.63
C GLU A 53 -14.23 -41.91 -17.38
N CYS A 54 -12.98 -41.99 -16.92
CA CYS A 54 -12.61 -42.68 -15.68
C CYS A 54 -13.29 -42.04 -14.46
N PHE A 55 -13.32 -40.70 -14.40
CA PHE A 55 -14.06 -39.98 -13.36
C PHE A 55 -15.56 -40.27 -13.43
N ARG A 56 -16.16 -40.21 -14.63
CA ARG A 56 -17.59 -40.50 -14.84
C ARG A 56 -17.93 -41.91 -14.37
N GLU A 57 -17.17 -42.92 -14.80
CA GLU A 57 -17.44 -44.32 -14.47
C GLU A 57 -17.28 -44.62 -12.98
N ALA A 58 -16.25 -44.07 -12.34
CA ALA A 58 -16.03 -44.23 -10.91
C ALA A 58 -17.16 -43.62 -10.08
N ILE A 59 -17.61 -42.41 -10.43
CA ILE A 59 -18.74 -41.73 -9.76
C ILE A 59 -20.04 -42.49 -9.98
N GLU A 60 -20.32 -42.96 -11.20
CA GLU A 60 -21.51 -43.76 -11.50
C GLU A 60 -21.53 -45.07 -10.71
N HIS A 61 -20.38 -45.74 -10.59
CA HIS A 61 -20.26 -46.96 -9.79
C HIS A 61 -20.50 -46.73 -8.30
N LEU A 62 -19.93 -45.67 -7.72
CA LEU A 62 -20.19 -45.31 -6.32
C LEU A 62 -21.66 -44.96 -6.11
N SER A 63 -22.23 -44.14 -7.00
CA SER A 63 -23.64 -43.74 -6.95
C SER A 63 -24.57 -44.95 -7.02
N ALA A 64 -24.30 -45.93 -7.89
CA ALA A 64 -25.05 -47.19 -7.96
C ALA A 64 -24.96 -48.04 -6.67
N LYS A 65 -23.90 -47.85 -5.87
CA LYS A 65 -23.72 -48.49 -4.55
C LYS A 65 -24.23 -47.64 -3.39
N GLY A 66 -24.93 -46.54 -3.68
CA GLY A 66 -25.49 -45.63 -2.67
C GLY A 66 -24.53 -44.54 -2.19
N GLY A 67 -23.32 -44.45 -2.76
CA GLY A 67 -22.32 -43.43 -2.43
C GLY A 67 -20.98 -43.98 -1.95
N GLY A 68 -20.04 -43.06 -1.74
CA GLY A 68 -18.72 -43.31 -1.16
C GLY A 68 -17.64 -42.33 -1.63
N THR A 69 -16.40 -42.65 -1.31
CA THR A 69 -15.23 -41.83 -1.62
C THR A 69 -14.54 -42.28 -2.91
N LEU A 70 -14.42 -41.36 -3.88
CA LEU A 70 -13.51 -41.46 -5.01
C LEU A 70 -12.18 -40.81 -4.65
N VAL A 71 -11.12 -41.62 -4.53
CA VAL A 71 -9.76 -41.16 -4.26
C VAL A 71 -9.05 -40.83 -5.57
N VAL A 72 -8.51 -39.61 -5.66
CA VAL A 72 -7.56 -39.17 -6.69
C VAL A 72 -6.15 -39.23 -6.09
N PRO A 73 -5.33 -40.23 -6.45
CA PRO A 73 -4.01 -40.39 -5.85
C PRO A 73 -3.02 -39.30 -6.24
N THR A 74 -1.83 -39.31 -5.63
CA THR A 74 -0.68 -38.51 -6.11
C THR A 74 -0.48 -38.68 -7.62
N GLY A 75 -0.35 -37.57 -8.35
CA GLY A 75 -0.19 -37.55 -9.81
C GLY A 75 -0.73 -36.27 -10.43
N ILE A 76 -0.53 -36.09 -11.74
CA ILE A 76 -1.11 -34.99 -12.51
C ILE A 76 -2.26 -35.54 -13.34
N TRP A 77 -3.50 -35.13 -13.06
CA TRP A 77 -4.70 -35.73 -13.62
C TRP A 77 -5.37 -34.73 -14.56
N LEU A 78 -5.13 -34.87 -15.87
CA LEU A 78 -5.85 -34.08 -16.88
C LEU A 78 -7.27 -34.63 -17.04
N THR A 79 -8.29 -33.75 -17.02
CA THR A 79 -9.69 -34.14 -17.19
C THR A 79 -10.53 -33.05 -17.86
N GLY A 80 -11.63 -33.45 -18.49
CA GLY A 80 -12.79 -32.59 -18.76
C GLY A 80 -13.68 -32.45 -17.52
N PRO A 81 -14.91 -31.93 -17.67
CA PRO A 81 -15.77 -31.62 -16.53
C PRO A 81 -16.18 -32.86 -15.73
N ILE A 82 -16.24 -32.71 -14.41
CA ILE A 82 -16.68 -33.70 -13.44
C ILE A 82 -18.05 -33.26 -12.89
N ARG A 83 -19.03 -34.16 -12.95
CA ARG A 83 -20.34 -33.98 -12.30
C ARG A 83 -20.45 -34.89 -11.09
N LEU A 84 -20.51 -34.31 -9.90
CA LEU A 84 -20.74 -35.03 -8.66
C LEU A 84 -22.22 -35.42 -8.53
N LYS A 85 -22.47 -36.50 -7.79
CA LYS A 85 -23.79 -37.01 -7.44
C LYS A 85 -23.93 -37.05 -5.93
N SER A 86 -25.15 -37.30 -5.45
CA SER A 86 -25.42 -37.43 -4.02
C SER A 86 -24.57 -38.53 -3.37
N HIS A 87 -24.17 -38.32 -2.12
CA HIS A 87 -23.35 -39.22 -1.30
C HIS A 87 -21.94 -39.48 -1.83
N ILE A 88 -21.36 -38.55 -2.59
CA ILE A 88 -20.02 -38.68 -3.16
C ILE A 88 -19.03 -37.76 -2.46
N GLU A 89 -17.92 -38.34 -2.01
CA GLU A 89 -16.71 -37.61 -1.66
C GLU A 89 -15.68 -37.72 -2.79
N LEU A 90 -15.23 -36.57 -3.33
CA LEU A 90 -14.05 -36.48 -4.18
C LEU A 90 -12.84 -36.13 -3.31
N HIS A 91 -11.99 -37.11 -3.03
CA HIS A 91 -10.84 -36.97 -2.14
C HIS A 91 -9.54 -36.87 -2.93
N LEU A 92 -8.86 -35.72 -2.87
CA LEU A 92 -7.57 -35.50 -3.51
C LEU A 92 -6.43 -35.73 -2.52
N GLU A 93 -5.63 -36.76 -2.75
CA GLU A 93 -4.45 -37.00 -1.94
C GLU A 93 -3.46 -35.83 -2.03
N LYS A 94 -2.61 -35.71 -1.01
CA LYS A 94 -1.47 -34.80 -1.07
C LYS A 94 -0.65 -35.05 -2.35
N ASN A 95 -0.27 -33.99 -3.05
CA ASN A 95 0.42 -34.01 -4.34
C ASN A 95 -0.43 -34.51 -5.53
N ALA A 96 -1.73 -34.70 -5.38
CA ALA A 96 -2.63 -34.79 -6.53
C ALA A 96 -2.84 -33.40 -7.14
N LEU A 97 -2.61 -33.27 -8.45
CA LEU A 97 -2.87 -32.07 -9.23
C LEU A 97 -3.93 -32.39 -10.29
N LEU A 98 -5.17 -32.00 -10.05
CA LEU A 98 -6.28 -32.15 -10.99
C LEU A 98 -6.31 -30.92 -11.91
N ILE A 99 -6.03 -31.12 -13.19
CA ILE A 99 -5.99 -30.06 -14.20
C ILE A 99 -7.17 -30.22 -15.15
N PHE A 100 -7.98 -29.19 -15.29
CA PHE A 100 -9.05 -29.17 -16.26
C PHE A 100 -8.55 -28.71 -17.64
N THR A 101 -8.98 -29.40 -18.69
CA THR A 101 -8.60 -29.07 -20.07
C THR A 101 -9.06 -27.66 -20.46
N SER A 102 -8.24 -26.94 -21.22
CA SER A 102 -8.62 -25.69 -21.88
C SER A 102 -9.32 -25.89 -23.23
N ASP A 103 -9.61 -27.15 -23.61
CA ASP A 103 -10.48 -27.43 -24.75
C ASP A 103 -11.94 -27.07 -24.41
N PHE A 104 -12.37 -25.92 -24.93
CA PHE A 104 -13.73 -25.39 -24.80
C PHE A 104 -14.82 -26.39 -25.21
N TRP A 105 -14.54 -27.25 -26.18
CA TRP A 105 -15.52 -28.21 -26.72
C TRP A 105 -15.77 -29.39 -25.78
N SER A 106 -14.87 -29.63 -24.84
CA SER A 106 -15.04 -30.62 -23.79
C SER A 106 -16.13 -30.23 -22.77
N TYR A 107 -16.61 -28.98 -22.79
CA TYR A 107 -17.65 -28.49 -21.89
C TYR A 107 -19.00 -28.40 -22.63
N PRO A 108 -20.00 -29.24 -22.26
CA PRO A 108 -21.31 -29.18 -22.88
C PRO A 108 -22.04 -27.89 -22.50
N SER A 109 -22.81 -27.34 -23.44
CA SER A 109 -23.71 -26.21 -23.14
C SER A 109 -24.89 -26.71 -22.32
N ARG A 110 -25.22 -25.99 -21.27
CA ARG A 110 -26.39 -26.28 -20.43
C ARG A 110 -27.26 -25.05 -20.31
N SER A 111 -28.57 -25.23 -20.28
CA SER A 111 -29.49 -24.20 -19.79
C SER A 111 -29.32 -24.09 -18.29
N THR A 112 -28.78 -22.96 -17.81
CA THR A 112 -28.65 -22.66 -16.38
C THR A 112 -29.41 -21.37 -16.08
N PHE A 113 -29.98 -21.26 -14.87
CA PHE A 113 -30.72 -20.07 -14.46
C PHE A 113 -29.76 -19.04 -13.89
N PHE A 114 -28.91 -18.44 -14.71
CA PHE A 114 -28.11 -17.30 -14.27
C PHE A 114 -29.04 -16.07 -14.19
N THR A 115 -29.33 -15.55 -13.01
CA THR A 115 -30.15 -14.33 -12.84
C THR A 115 -31.55 -14.36 -13.48
N GLU A 116 -32.22 -15.53 -13.54
CA GLU A 116 -33.54 -15.81 -14.17
C GLU A 116 -33.84 -15.08 -15.50
N VAL A 117 -32.78 -14.78 -16.24
CA VAL A 117 -32.83 -14.56 -17.69
C VAL A 117 -32.33 -15.87 -18.29
N PHE A 118 -32.95 -16.34 -19.37
CA PHE A 118 -32.49 -17.55 -20.08
C PHE A 118 -31.03 -17.35 -20.53
N TYR A 119 -30.09 -17.97 -19.82
CA TYR A 119 -28.69 -18.07 -20.24
C TYR A 119 -28.34 -19.54 -20.48
N ARG A 120 -27.63 -19.84 -21.57
CA ARG A 120 -26.91 -21.11 -21.67
C ARG A 120 -25.45 -20.86 -21.25
N GLN A 121 -25.02 -21.49 -20.17
CA GLN A 121 -23.61 -21.52 -19.74
C GLN A 121 -22.95 -22.83 -20.16
N LEU A 122 -21.61 -22.83 -20.22
CA LEU A 122 -20.83 -24.06 -20.27
C LEU A 122 -20.92 -24.75 -18.90
N GLN A 123 -20.97 -26.08 -18.90
CA GLN A 123 -20.84 -26.85 -17.65
C GLN A 123 -19.53 -26.46 -16.94
N SER A 124 -19.61 -26.20 -15.64
CA SER A 124 -18.42 -25.96 -14.81
C SER A 124 -17.52 -27.20 -14.77
N PRO A 125 -16.17 -27.03 -14.78
CA PRO A 125 -15.22 -28.08 -14.49
C PRO A 125 -15.63 -28.99 -13.34
N ILE A 126 -16.15 -28.45 -12.23
CA ILE A 126 -16.81 -29.23 -11.18
C ILE A 126 -18.25 -28.76 -11.04
N SER A 127 -19.20 -29.69 -11.02
CA SER A 127 -20.61 -29.36 -10.92
C SER A 127 -21.43 -30.36 -10.13
N ALA A 128 -22.49 -29.87 -9.47
CA ALA A 128 -23.56 -30.70 -8.90
C ALA A 128 -24.88 -29.92 -8.95
N TYR A 129 -26.00 -30.64 -9.13
CA TYR A 129 -27.30 -30.02 -9.37
C TYR A 129 -28.41 -30.80 -8.68
N ASN A 130 -29.01 -30.21 -7.64
CA ASN A 130 -30.05 -30.87 -6.83
C ASN A 130 -29.58 -32.17 -6.17
N GLU A 131 -28.36 -32.16 -5.65
CA GLU A 131 -27.73 -33.33 -5.01
C GLU A 131 -27.54 -33.08 -3.50
N SER A 132 -27.40 -34.14 -2.71
CA SER A 132 -27.11 -34.02 -1.27
C SER A 132 -25.91 -34.84 -0.84
N ASP A 133 -25.28 -34.47 0.28
CA ASP A 133 -24.13 -35.19 0.84
C ASP A 133 -22.95 -35.22 -0.13
N ILE A 134 -22.41 -34.04 -0.43
CA ILE A 134 -21.25 -33.89 -1.30
C ILE A 134 -20.05 -33.43 -0.49
N ALA A 135 -18.90 -34.08 -0.70
CA ALA A 135 -17.65 -33.66 -0.12
C ALA A 135 -16.54 -33.53 -1.18
N ILE A 136 -15.73 -32.47 -1.09
CA ILE A 136 -14.47 -32.32 -1.83
C ILE A 136 -13.38 -32.07 -0.79
N THR A 137 -12.49 -33.04 -0.60
CA THR A 137 -11.59 -33.08 0.56
C THR A 137 -10.15 -33.42 0.17
N GLY A 138 -9.21 -33.15 1.08
CA GLY A 138 -7.82 -33.59 0.97
C GLY A 138 -6.82 -32.43 0.90
N GLU A 139 -5.62 -32.71 0.40
CA GLU A 139 -4.48 -31.75 0.33
C GLU A 139 -4.02 -31.49 -1.12
N GLY A 140 -4.80 -31.95 -2.11
CA GLY A 140 -4.49 -31.74 -3.52
C GLY A 140 -4.84 -30.35 -4.05
N VAL A 141 -4.50 -30.14 -5.33
CA VAL A 141 -4.75 -28.90 -6.06
C VAL A 141 -5.70 -29.16 -7.23
N ILE A 142 -6.68 -28.29 -7.41
CA ILE A 142 -7.62 -28.25 -8.53
C ILE A 142 -7.33 -26.98 -9.34
N ASP A 143 -6.93 -27.14 -10.60
CA ASP A 143 -6.58 -26.04 -11.51
C ASP A 143 -7.57 -25.97 -12.68
N GLY A 144 -8.18 -24.79 -12.85
CA GLY A 144 -9.17 -24.54 -13.90
C GLY A 144 -8.61 -24.19 -15.29
N SER A 145 -7.28 -24.08 -15.44
CA SER A 145 -6.62 -23.64 -16.68
C SER A 145 -7.12 -22.30 -17.23
N GLY A 146 -7.61 -21.42 -16.35
CA GLY A 146 -8.34 -20.21 -16.76
C GLY A 146 -7.51 -19.17 -17.53
N GLN A 147 -6.18 -19.29 -17.59
CA GLN A 147 -5.33 -18.44 -18.44
C GLN A 147 -5.69 -18.52 -19.92
N ASP A 148 -6.27 -19.65 -20.35
CA ASP A 148 -6.68 -19.87 -21.74
C ASP A 148 -8.10 -19.32 -22.02
N TRP A 149 -8.80 -18.88 -20.98
CA TRP A 149 -10.19 -18.42 -21.04
C TRP A 149 -10.36 -16.92 -20.83
N ARG A 150 -9.51 -16.31 -19.98
CA ARG A 150 -9.75 -14.97 -19.46
C ARG A 150 -9.21 -13.87 -20.37
N PRO A 151 -9.99 -12.79 -20.63
CA PRO A 151 -9.43 -11.58 -21.20
C PRO A 151 -8.52 -10.87 -20.19
N VAL A 152 -7.49 -10.19 -20.69
CA VAL A 152 -6.53 -9.43 -19.88
C VAL A 152 -6.53 -7.97 -20.31
N ARG A 153 -6.69 -7.05 -19.35
CA ARG A 153 -6.63 -5.61 -19.62
C ARG A 153 -5.19 -5.12 -19.57
N LYS A 154 -4.80 -4.26 -20.52
CA LYS A 154 -3.45 -3.67 -20.61
C LYS A 154 -3.02 -2.94 -19.35
N ASN A 155 -3.94 -2.26 -18.68
CA ASN A 155 -3.66 -1.53 -17.44
C ASN A 155 -3.59 -2.43 -16.20
N LYS A 156 -3.92 -3.73 -16.33
CA LYS A 156 -3.84 -4.74 -15.27
C LYS A 156 -2.66 -5.69 -15.46
N VAL A 157 -1.64 -5.30 -16.21
CA VAL A 157 -0.38 -6.04 -16.36
C VAL A 157 0.77 -5.07 -16.61
N THR A 158 2.00 -5.53 -16.38
CA THR A 158 3.22 -4.79 -16.74
C THR A 158 3.40 -4.72 -18.27
N VAL A 159 4.31 -3.86 -18.72
CA VAL A 159 4.66 -3.74 -20.15
C VAL A 159 5.17 -5.08 -20.70
N ASP A 160 6.06 -5.75 -19.98
CA ASP A 160 6.64 -7.03 -20.41
C ASP A 160 5.60 -8.16 -20.48
N GLU A 161 4.70 -8.23 -19.50
CA GLU A 161 3.56 -9.17 -19.51
C GLU A 161 2.62 -8.89 -20.68
N TRP A 162 2.31 -7.62 -20.94
CA TRP A 162 1.46 -7.22 -22.06
C TRP A 162 2.09 -7.55 -23.42
N GLU A 163 3.40 -7.34 -23.57
CA GLU A 163 4.14 -7.77 -24.75
C GLU A 163 4.18 -9.29 -24.90
N HIS A 164 4.34 -10.03 -23.79
CA HIS A 164 4.30 -11.49 -23.81
C HIS A 164 2.94 -12.01 -24.27
N LEU A 165 1.83 -11.43 -23.80
CA LEU A 165 0.47 -11.78 -24.24
C LEU A 165 0.28 -11.53 -25.74
N GLN A 166 0.78 -10.42 -26.27
CA GLN A 166 0.72 -10.13 -27.70
C GLN A 166 1.53 -11.09 -28.58
N ARG A 167 2.52 -11.80 -28.00
CA ARG A 167 3.26 -12.86 -28.71
C ARG A 167 2.55 -14.22 -28.68
N LYS A 168 1.57 -14.42 -27.78
CA LYS A 168 0.71 -15.60 -27.78
C LYS A 168 -0.35 -15.51 -28.89
N SER A 169 -0.91 -16.65 -29.27
CA SER A 169 -2.15 -16.67 -30.06
C SER A 169 -3.24 -15.94 -29.28
N GLY A 170 -3.91 -14.99 -29.92
CA GLY A 170 -4.92 -14.13 -29.31
C GLY A 170 -5.13 -12.85 -30.11
N VAL A 171 -6.08 -12.01 -29.69
CA VAL A 171 -6.42 -10.76 -30.38
C VAL A 171 -6.69 -9.61 -29.43
N LEU A 172 -6.49 -8.39 -29.91
CA LEU A 172 -6.80 -7.17 -29.19
C LEU A 172 -8.18 -6.65 -29.59
N ASN A 173 -8.90 -6.01 -28.66
CA ASN A 173 -10.04 -5.17 -29.04
C ASN A 173 -9.60 -3.98 -29.93
N ASP A 174 -10.56 -3.31 -30.58
CA ASP A 174 -10.30 -2.15 -31.47
C ASP A 174 -9.48 -1.04 -30.80
N ALA A 175 -9.62 -0.87 -29.48
CA ALA A 175 -8.89 0.14 -28.71
C ALA A 175 -7.47 -0.29 -28.30
N GLY A 176 -7.08 -1.54 -28.52
CA GLY A 176 -5.78 -2.08 -28.11
C GLY A 176 -5.58 -2.13 -26.58
N THR A 177 -6.67 -2.12 -25.80
CA THR A 177 -6.66 -2.03 -24.34
C THR A 177 -6.97 -3.35 -23.64
N ILE A 178 -7.51 -4.34 -24.37
CA ILE A 178 -7.85 -5.66 -23.83
C ILE A 178 -7.37 -6.73 -24.82
N TRP A 179 -6.64 -7.72 -24.30
CA TRP A 179 -6.19 -8.90 -25.01
C TRP A 179 -7.10 -10.08 -24.68
N TYR A 180 -7.43 -10.86 -25.70
CA TYR A 180 -8.25 -12.05 -25.61
C TYR A 180 -7.46 -13.25 -26.14
N PRO A 181 -7.58 -14.43 -25.51
CA PRO A 181 -6.81 -15.62 -25.91
C PRO A 181 -7.20 -16.22 -27.27
N MET A 182 -8.34 -15.88 -27.89
CA MET A 182 -8.81 -16.50 -29.14
C MET A 182 -9.16 -15.50 -30.26
N ALA A 183 -8.92 -15.87 -31.53
CA ALA A 183 -8.88 -14.94 -32.66
C ALA A 183 -10.23 -14.46 -33.22
N ASP A 184 -11.33 -15.18 -32.97
CA ASP A 184 -12.68 -14.78 -33.41
C ASP A 184 -13.28 -13.63 -32.58
N ASP A 185 -12.57 -13.18 -31.53
CA ASP A 185 -13.07 -12.25 -30.50
C ASP A 185 -13.25 -10.78 -30.94
N VAL A 186 -12.49 -10.26 -31.91
CA VAL A 186 -12.42 -8.79 -32.11
C VAL A 186 -13.72 -8.16 -32.60
N GLN A 187 -14.40 -8.77 -33.57
CA GLN A 187 -15.57 -8.13 -34.21
C GLN A 187 -16.88 -8.28 -33.43
N ARG A 188 -16.96 -9.24 -32.50
CA ARG A 188 -18.18 -9.52 -31.73
C ARG A 188 -18.14 -8.93 -30.32
N TYR A 189 -16.99 -8.92 -29.64
CA TYR A 189 -16.84 -8.25 -28.33
C TYR A 189 -16.95 -6.72 -28.42
N ALA A 190 -16.48 -6.09 -29.52
CA ALA A 190 -16.45 -4.63 -29.66
C ALA A 190 -17.81 -3.98 -29.95
N ARG A 191 -18.81 -4.76 -30.40
CA ARG A 191 -20.16 -4.25 -30.67
C ARG A 191 -20.99 -4.26 -29.39
N ARG A 192 -20.82 -3.18 -28.62
CA ARG A 192 -21.67 -2.75 -27.51
C ARG A 192 -23.13 -3.21 -27.65
N GLU A 193 -23.56 -4.04 -26.71
CA GLU A 193 -24.82 -3.92 -25.97
C GLU A 193 -24.81 -5.01 -24.89
N GLU A 194 -24.85 -4.64 -23.60
CA GLU A 194 -25.11 -5.56 -22.48
C GLU A 194 -26.45 -6.32 -22.61
N ASN A 195 -27.24 -6.03 -23.67
CA ASN A 195 -28.55 -6.59 -23.99
C ASN A 195 -28.56 -7.62 -25.14
N ILE A 196 -27.43 -8.02 -25.71
CA ILE A 196 -27.44 -8.97 -26.85
C ILE A 196 -27.87 -10.39 -26.43
N ILE A 197 -27.67 -10.76 -25.17
CA ILE A 197 -27.97 -12.11 -24.71
C ILE A 197 -29.49 -12.39 -24.67
N HIS A 198 -30.30 -11.32 -24.69
CA HIS A 198 -31.75 -11.35 -24.88
C HIS A 198 -32.19 -11.41 -26.36
N LYS A 199 -31.27 -11.33 -27.33
CA LYS A 199 -31.58 -11.30 -28.78
C LYS A 199 -31.43 -12.67 -29.47
N TYR A 200 -30.83 -13.68 -28.81
CA TYR A 200 -30.60 -15.01 -29.37
C TYR A 200 -31.45 -16.07 -28.68
N ASN A 201 -32.41 -16.66 -29.42
CA ASN A 201 -33.46 -17.51 -28.86
C ASN A 201 -33.42 -18.96 -29.36
N THR A 202 -32.48 -19.32 -30.24
CA THR A 202 -32.41 -20.67 -30.83
C THR A 202 -31.16 -21.47 -30.38
N PRO A 203 -31.23 -22.81 -30.27
CA PRO A 203 -30.09 -23.65 -29.89
C PRO A 203 -28.84 -23.46 -30.74
N ASP A 204 -28.98 -23.22 -32.05
CA ASP A 204 -27.87 -23.06 -33.01
C ASP A 204 -27.18 -21.70 -32.89
N GLU A 205 -27.88 -20.66 -32.43
CA GLU A 205 -27.31 -19.34 -32.15
C GLU A 205 -26.45 -19.37 -30.88
N TRP A 206 -26.79 -20.22 -29.91
CA TRP A 206 -26.04 -20.38 -28.66
C TRP A 206 -24.78 -21.24 -28.79
N VAL A 207 -24.76 -22.22 -29.71
CA VAL A 207 -23.52 -22.95 -30.05
C VAL A 207 -22.44 -21.98 -30.55
N ARG A 208 -22.85 -20.85 -31.18
CA ARG A 208 -21.97 -19.78 -31.67
C ARG A 208 -21.55 -18.76 -30.59
N LEU A 209 -22.00 -18.94 -29.34
CA LEU A 209 -21.67 -18.11 -28.17
C LEU A 209 -20.87 -18.88 -27.10
N LYS A 210 -20.54 -20.16 -27.33
CA LYS A 210 -19.70 -20.95 -26.41
C LYS A 210 -18.33 -20.29 -26.19
N ASP A 211 -17.83 -19.59 -27.19
CA ASP A 211 -16.57 -18.85 -27.15
C ASP A 211 -16.63 -17.59 -26.25
N TYR A 212 -17.84 -17.17 -25.82
CA TYR A 212 -18.08 -15.94 -25.04
C TYR A 212 -18.38 -16.19 -23.54
N VAL A 213 -18.93 -17.35 -23.18
CA VAL A 213 -19.41 -17.64 -21.81
C VAL A 213 -18.41 -18.54 -21.08
N ARG A 214 -17.59 -17.94 -20.21
CA ARG A 214 -16.58 -18.65 -19.40
C ARG A 214 -17.25 -19.47 -18.29
N PRO A 215 -16.86 -20.73 -18.06
CA PRO A 215 -17.40 -21.52 -16.95
C PRO A 215 -16.80 -21.08 -15.61
N GLU A 216 -17.59 -21.19 -14.55
CA GLU A 216 -17.11 -21.09 -13.16
C GLU A 216 -16.32 -22.36 -12.83
N LEU A 217 -15.26 -22.30 -12.01
CA LEU A 217 -14.48 -23.52 -11.70
C LEU A 217 -15.35 -24.57 -11.01
N MET A 218 -16.15 -24.17 -10.03
CA MET A 218 -17.11 -25.04 -9.34
C MET A 218 -18.48 -24.37 -9.22
N HIS A 219 -19.53 -25.03 -9.73
CA HIS A 219 -20.92 -24.61 -9.54
C HIS A 219 -21.72 -25.71 -8.84
N LEU A 220 -22.17 -25.42 -7.61
CA LEU A 220 -23.05 -26.31 -6.85
C LEU A 220 -24.42 -25.63 -6.77
N TYR A 221 -25.40 -26.16 -7.49
CA TYR A 221 -26.72 -25.55 -7.56
C TYR A 221 -27.73 -26.38 -6.77
N HIS A 222 -28.40 -25.73 -5.83
CA HIS A 222 -29.49 -26.31 -5.05
C HIS A 222 -29.08 -27.62 -4.33
N CYS A 223 -27.86 -27.66 -3.81
CA CYS A 223 -27.31 -28.82 -3.10
C CYS A 223 -27.46 -28.69 -1.58
N GLU A 224 -27.48 -29.81 -0.87
CA GLU A 224 -27.66 -29.84 0.59
C GLU A 224 -26.61 -30.71 1.29
N ARG A 225 -26.10 -30.27 2.44
CA ARG A 225 -25.01 -30.93 3.19
C ARG A 225 -23.77 -31.07 2.32
N VAL A 226 -23.02 -29.97 2.21
CA VAL A 226 -21.83 -29.85 1.36
C VAL A 226 -20.60 -29.54 2.23
N LEU A 227 -19.50 -30.27 2.01
CA LEU A 227 -18.21 -30.04 2.66
C LEU A 227 -17.11 -29.80 1.63
N LEU A 228 -16.44 -28.65 1.71
CA LEU A 228 -15.19 -28.36 1.01
C LEU A 228 -14.08 -28.25 2.06
N GLN A 229 -13.06 -29.11 2.00
CA GLN A 229 -12.07 -29.18 3.08
C GLN A 229 -10.64 -29.39 2.61
N GLY A 230 -9.72 -28.51 3.03
CA GLY A 230 -8.27 -28.65 2.85
C GLY A 230 -7.73 -28.45 1.43
N VAL A 231 -8.56 -28.63 0.41
CA VAL A 231 -8.18 -28.58 -1.01
C VAL A 231 -7.79 -27.17 -1.44
N THR A 232 -6.84 -27.07 -2.37
CA THR A 232 -6.54 -25.81 -3.07
C THR A 232 -7.31 -25.74 -4.38
N PHE A 233 -8.07 -24.67 -4.61
CA PHE A 233 -8.70 -24.36 -5.89
C PHE A 233 -7.99 -23.17 -6.52
N GLN A 234 -7.58 -23.28 -7.78
CA GLN A 234 -6.85 -22.20 -8.43
C GLN A 234 -7.18 -21.98 -9.89
N ASN A 235 -6.86 -20.77 -10.35
CA ASN A 235 -6.80 -20.41 -11.76
C ASN A 235 -8.14 -20.63 -12.49
N SER A 236 -9.25 -20.15 -11.92
CA SER A 236 -10.59 -20.34 -12.45
C SER A 236 -10.86 -19.56 -13.75
N PRO A 237 -11.57 -20.11 -14.75
CA PRO A 237 -11.91 -19.37 -15.97
C PRO A 237 -12.80 -18.14 -15.73
N PHE A 238 -13.68 -18.21 -14.71
CA PHE A 238 -14.54 -17.14 -14.22
C PHE A 238 -14.49 -17.10 -12.68
N TRP A 239 -15.63 -17.05 -11.99
CA TRP A 239 -15.73 -17.25 -10.54
C TRP A 239 -15.15 -18.61 -10.16
N ASN A 240 -14.53 -18.67 -8.98
CA ASN A 240 -13.84 -19.88 -8.53
C ASN A 240 -14.83 -20.86 -7.87
N LEU A 241 -15.39 -20.51 -6.71
CA LEU A 241 -16.37 -21.35 -6.01
C LEU A 241 -17.73 -20.67 -5.99
N HIS A 242 -18.73 -21.27 -6.64
CA HIS A 242 -20.09 -20.74 -6.69
C HIS A 242 -21.12 -21.77 -6.18
N PRO A 243 -21.28 -21.91 -4.86
CA PRO A 243 -22.48 -22.49 -4.29
C PRO A 243 -23.67 -21.54 -4.45
N GLU A 244 -24.68 -22.02 -5.14
CA GLU A 244 -25.93 -21.30 -5.41
C GLU A 244 -27.11 -22.08 -4.81
N LEU A 245 -27.97 -21.39 -4.04
CA LEU A 245 -29.18 -21.97 -3.42
C LEU A 245 -28.90 -23.19 -2.53
N CYS A 246 -27.67 -23.34 -2.03
CA CYS A 246 -27.27 -24.49 -1.23
C CYS A 246 -27.67 -24.34 0.24
N LYS A 247 -27.81 -25.47 0.95
CA LYS A 247 -28.09 -25.52 2.39
C LYS A 247 -27.08 -26.37 3.13
N HIS A 248 -26.68 -25.95 4.33
CA HIS A 248 -25.68 -26.66 5.14
C HIS A 248 -24.36 -26.81 4.38
N LEU A 249 -23.69 -25.68 4.14
CA LEU A 249 -22.40 -25.62 3.45
C LEU A 249 -21.28 -25.34 4.44
N ILE A 250 -20.24 -26.17 4.42
CA ILE A 250 -19.02 -25.99 5.20
C ILE A 250 -17.83 -25.87 4.26
N VAL A 251 -17.04 -24.80 4.43
CA VAL A 251 -15.77 -24.55 3.74
C VAL A 251 -14.70 -24.40 4.82
N ASP A 252 -13.78 -25.36 4.90
CA ASP A 252 -12.86 -25.48 6.03
C ASP A 252 -11.42 -25.71 5.58
N GLY A 253 -10.52 -24.78 5.87
CA GLY A 253 -9.11 -24.93 5.52
C GLY A 253 -8.83 -24.91 4.02
N VAL A 254 -9.73 -24.37 3.20
CA VAL A 254 -9.57 -24.31 1.74
C VAL A 254 -8.64 -23.16 1.36
N CYS A 255 -7.82 -23.36 0.33
CA CYS A 255 -7.02 -22.30 -0.28
C CYS A 255 -7.57 -21.96 -1.66
N VAL A 256 -7.92 -20.70 -1.91
CA VAL A 256 -8.40 -20.24 -3.22
C VAL A 256 -7.42 -19.24 -3.83
N ARG A 257 -6.91 -19.55 -5.02
CA ARG A 257 -5.87 -18.76 -5.69
C ARG A 257 -6.22 -18.41 -7.13
N ASN A 258 -6.44 -17.14 -7.43
CA ASN A 258 -6.58 -16.66 -8.79
C ASN A 258 -5.51 -15.61 -9.10
N PRO A 259 -4.90 -15.62 -10.31
CA PRO A 259 -3.99 -14.55 -10.70
C PRO A 259 -4.61 -13.17 -10.48
N TRP A 260 -3.84 -12.22 -9.95
CA TRP A 260 -4.31 -10.88 -9.58
C TRP A 260 -4.99 -10.11 -10.73
N ASN A 261 -4.65 -10.44 -11.97
CA ASN A 261 -5.20 -9.84 -13.19
C ASN A 261 -6.44 -10.58 -13.73
N SER A 262 -6.94 -11.60 -13.03
CA SER A 262 -8.11 -12.40 -13.42
C SER A 262 -9.39 -11.57 -13.39
N GLN A 263 -9.98 -11.32 -14.56
CA GLN A 263 -11.28 -10.67 -14.67
C GLN A 263 -12.37 -11.59 -14.16
N ASN A 264 -13.19 -11.12 -13.20
CA ASN A 264 -14.19 -11.93 -12.50
C ASN A 264 -13.57 -13.13 -11.77
N GLY A 265 -12.34 -12.96 -11.27
CA GLY A 265 -11.60 -13.99 -10.56
C GLY A 265 -11.98 -14.09 -9.08
N ASP A 266 -13.26 -13.99 -8.74
CA ASP A 266 -13.77 -14.05 -7.37
C ASP A 266 -13.39 -15.38 -6.70
N GLY A 267 -13.21 -15.36 -5.38
CA GLY A 267 -12.80 -16.53 -4.59
C GLY A 267 -13.96 -17.46 -4.25
N LEU A 268 -14.94 -16.96 -3.48
CA LEU A 268 -16.10 -17.71 -3.04
C LEU A 268 -17.36 -16.85 -3.13
N ASP A 269 -18.27 -17.23 -4.01
CA ASP A 269 -19.56 -16.59 -4.25
C ASP A 269 -20.69 -17.40 -3.61
N ILE A 270 -21.12 -16.99 -2.43
CA ILE A 270 -22.24 -17.61 -1.71
C ILE A 270 -23.52 -16.94 -2.18
N GLU A 271 -24.20 -17.56 -3.15
CA GLU A 271 -25.41 -17.00 -3.74
C GLU A 271 -26.68 -17.67 -3.17
N SER A 272 -27.53 -16.90 -2.49
CA SER A 272 -28.82 -17.36 -1.93
C SER A 272 -28.72 -18.64 -1.08
N CYS A 273 -27.56 -18.92 -0.50
CA CYS A 273 -27.33 -20.10 0.35
C CYS A 273 -27.79 -19.86 1.78
N GLN A 274 -28.03 -20.97 2.51
CA GLN A 274 -28.51 -20.92 3.90
C GLN A 274 -27.71 -21.87 4.80
N ASN A 275 -27.38 -21.40 6.01
CA ASN A 275 -26.61 -22.14 7.00
C ASN A 275 -25.23 -22.50 6.43
N VAL A 276 -24.36 -21.49 6.35
CA VAL A 276 -23.04 -21.58 5.74
C VAL A 276 -21.95 -21.27 6.77
N LEU A 277 -20.88 -22.06 6.79
CA LEU A 277 -19.69 -21.84 7.60
C LEU A 277 -18.45 -21.83 6.71
N VAL A 278 -17.71 -20.73 6.74
CA VAL A 278 -16.41 -20.57 6.07
C VAL A 278 -15.37 -20.32 7.13
N VAL A 279 -14.46 -21.28 7.33
CA VAL A 279 -13.49 -21.25 8.42
C VAL A 279 -12.08 -21.59 7.96
N GLN A 280 -11.09 -20.98 8.62
CA GLN A 280 -9.67 -21.34 8.48
C GLN A 280 -9.14 -21.29 7.04
N SER A 281 -9.83 -20.56 6.15
CA SER A 281 -9.57 -20.57 4.71
C SER A 281 -8.73 -19.38 4.28
N THR A 282 -8.03 -19.54 3.16
CA THR A 282 -7.14 -18.50 2.62
C THR A 282 -7.50 -18.13 1.19
N PHE A 283 -7.44 -16.84 0.88
CA PHE A 283 -7.81 -16.31 -0.42
C PHE A 283 -6.72 -15.37 -0.96
N ASP A 284 -6.33 -15.57 -2.22
CA ASP A 284 -5.39 -14.73 -2.96
C ASP A 284 -5.91 -14.62 -4.39
N VAL A 285 -6.71 -13.59 -4.68
CA VAL A 285 -7.58 -13.56 -5.86
C VAL A 285 -7.50 -12.25 -6.65
N GLY A 286 -7.92 -12.27 -7.91
CA GLY A 286 -7.88 -11.11 -8.80
C GLY A 286 -9.09 -10.17 -8.72
N ASP A 287 -10.13 -10.55 -7.97
CA ASP A 287 -11.35 -9.79 -7.76
C ASP A 287 -11.79 -9.92 -6.28
N ASP A 288 -13.04 -10.17 -5.94
CA ASP A 288 -13.49 -10.21 -4.54
C ASP A 288 -13.25 -11.60 -3.88
N ALA A 289 -12.82 -11.64 -2.61
CA ALA A 289 -12.42 -12.88 -1.94
C ALA A 289 -13.60 -13.74 -1.44
N VAL A 290 -14.41 -13.19 -0.52
CA VAL A 290 -15.64 -13.85 -0.02
C VAL A 290 -16.84 -12.96 -0.30
N CYS A 291 -17.72 -13.40 -1.19
CA CYS A 291 -18.87 -12.66 -1.71
C CYS A 291 -20.18 -13.28 -1.24
N ILE A 292 -21.08 -12.44 -0.74
CA ILE A 292 -22.47 -12.80 -0.47
C ILE A 292 -23.37 -12.18 -1.54
N LYS A 293 -24.12 -13.03 -2.24
CA LYS A 293 -25.02 -12.67 -3.35
C LYS A 293 -26.40 -13.27 -3.14
N SER A 294 -27.40 -12.75 -3.85
CA SER A 294 -28.76 -13.28 -3.87
C SER A 294 -29.52 -12.88 -5.14
N GLY A 295 -28.84 -12.99 -6.28
CA GLY A 295 -29.43 -12.69 -7.58
C GLY A 295 -29.50 -11.20 -7.92
N ARG A 296 -29.84 -10.91 -9.17
CA ARG A 296 -29.73 -9.57 -9.76
C ARG A 296 -31.08 -9.05 -10.24
N ASN A 297 -31.36 -7.78 -9.92
CA ASN A 297 -32.51 -7.01 -10.39
C ASN A 297 -33.85 -7.76 -10.21
N GLU A 298 -34.74 -7.66 -11.20
CA GLU A 298 -36.10 -8.22 -11.16
C GLU A 298 -36.12 -9.72 -10.90
N ALA A 299 -35.28 -10.48 -11.58
CA ALA A 299 -35.13 -11.91 -11.35
C ALA A 299 -34.79 -12.26 -9.89
N GLY A 300 -33.79 -11.60 -9.31
CA GLY A 300 -33.45 -11.84 -7.90
C GLY A 300 -34.59 -11.46 -6.95
N ARG A 301 -35.35 -10.39 -7.27
CA ARG A 301 -36.53 -9.99 -6.49
C ARG A 301 -37.68 -10.98 -6.61
N LEU A 302 -37.94 -11.51 -7.81
CA LEU A 302 -38.97 -12.52 -8.06
C LEU A 302 -38.63 -13.84 -7.36
N ARG A 303 -37.35 -14.27 -7.41
CA ARG A 303 -36.86 -15.43 -6.68
C ARG A 303 -37.04 -15.27 -5.18
N GLY A 304 -36.79 -14.06 -4.65
CA GLY A 304 -37.06 -13.72 -3.24
C GLY A 304 -36.32 -14.60 -2.23
N MET A 305 -35.19 -15.20 -2.65
CA MET A 305 -34.38 -16.11 -1.83
C MET A 305 -33.14 -15.40 -1.31
N PRO A 306 -33.10 -15.03 -0.01
CA PRO A 306 -31.94 -14.37 0.54
C PRO A 306 -30.79 -15.34 0.79
N ALA A 307 -29.56 -14.81 0.80
CA ALA A 307 -28.45 -15.49 1.48
C ALA A 307 -28.55 -15.19 2.98
N LYS A 308 -28.55 -16.24 3.81
CA LYS A 308 -28.74 -16.07 5.26
C LYS A 308 -28.07 -17.11 6.14
N ASN A 309 -27.84 -16.76 7.40
CA ASN A 309 -27.18 -17.60 8.39
C ASN A 309 -25.80 -18.03 7.91
N VAL A 310 -24.93 -17.05 7.69
CA VAL A 310 -23.56 -17.27 7.19
C VAL A 310 -22.56 -16.83 8.23
N VAL A 311 -21.59 -17.69 8.55
CA VAL A 311 -20.47 -17.39 9.44
C VAL A 311 -19.17 -17.49 8.64
N VAL A 312 -18.37 -16.43 8.65
CA VAL A 312 -17.02 -16.37 8.08
C VAL A 312 -16.05 -16.09 9.23
N GLU A 313 -15.17 -17.04 9.55
CA GLU A 313 -14.31 -16.95 10.72
C GLU A 313 -12.88 -17.46 10.48
N ASP A 314 -11.88 -16.86 11.13
CA ASP A 314 -10.48 -17.27 11.07
C ASP A 314 -9.90 -17.33 9.63
N CYS A 315 -10.41 -16.51 8.71
CA CYS A 315 -9.97 -16.47 7.32
C CYS A 315 -8.90 -15.39 7.07
N THR A 316 -8.02 -15.65 6.10
CA THR A 316 -6.99 -14.68 5.67
C THR A 316 -7.09 -14.40 4.17
N VAL A 317 -7.15 -13.12 3.81
CA VAL A 317 -7.11 -12.66 2.42
C VAL A 317 -5.79 -11.94 2.18
N PHE A 318 -5.02 -12.37 1.17
CA PHE A 318 -3.70 -11.80 0.83
C PHE A 318 -3.74 -10.77 -0.29
N HIS A 319 -4.74 -10.86 -1.17
CA HIS A 319 -5.02 -9.94 -2.27
C HIS A 319 -6.47 -10.13 -2.73
N GLY A 320 -7.07 -9.04 -3.24
CA GLY A 320 -8.42 -9.02 -3.82
C GLY A 320 -8.98 -7.59 -3.87
N HIS A 321 -10.02 -7.34 -4.67
CA HIS A 321 -10.74 -6.07 -4.64
C HIS A 321 -11.52 -5.87 -3.32
N GLY A 322 -11.95 -6.97 -2.68
CA GLY A 322 -12.68 -6.94 -1.42
C GLY A 322 -12.34 -8.16 -0.55
N GLY A 323 -12.07 -7.94 0.74
CA GLY A 323 -11.83 -9.02 1.69
C GLY A 323 -13.11 -9.79 2.03
N PHE A 324 -14.14 -9.07 2.45
CA PHE A 324 -15.50 -9.59 2.58
C PHE A 324 -16.48 -8.64 1.88
N VAL A 325 -17.36 -9.20 1.07
CA VAL A 325 -18.17 -8.44 0.11
C VAL A 325 -19.63 -8.83 0.17
N VAL A 326 -20.52 -7.84 0.15
CA VAL A 326 -21.95 -8.03 -0.10
C VAL A 326 -22.33 -7.33 -1.40
N GLY A 327 -22.90 -8.10 -2.34
CA GLY A 327 -23.40 -7.61 -3.62
C GLY A 327 -22.39 -7.66 -4.79
N SER A 328 -22.62 -6.95 -5.89
CA SER A 328 -23.77 -6.03 -6.09
C SER A 328 -25.10 -6.74 -6.32
N GLU A 329 -25.07 -8.04 -6.61
CA GLU A 329 -26.22 -8.88 -6.90
C GLU A 329 -26.86 -9.35 -5.59
N MET A 330 -27.67 -8.51 -4.96
CA MET A 330 -28.29 -8.76 -3.64
C MET A 330 -29.82 -8.68 -3.65
N SER A 331 -30.44 -8.83 -4.82
CA SER A 331 -31.85 -8.50 -5.04
C SER A 331 -32.84 -9.39 -4.28
N GLY A 332 -32.47 -10.63 -3.96
CA GLY A 332 -33.24 -11.54 -3.11
C GLY A 332 -33.10 -11.26 -1.61
N GLY A 333 -32.23 -10.35 -1.22
CA GLY A 333 -31.91 -9.99 0.18
C GLY A 333 -30.68 -10.72 0.73
N VAL A 334 -30.08 -10.18 1.78
CA VAL A 334 -28.96 -10.76 2.51
C VAL A 334 -29.13 -10.43 3.98
N HIS A 335 -29.18 -11.43 4.86
CA HIS A 335 -29.27 -11.12 6.28
C HIS A 335 -28.70 -12.19 7.21
N SER A 336 -28.43 -11.83 8.46
CA SER A 336 -27.92 -12.77 9.48
C SER A 336 -26.55 -13.33 9.08
N ILE A 337 -25.58 -12.42 8.94
CA ILE A 337 -24.20 -12.74 8.53
C ILE A 337 -23.25 -12.34 9.65
N LEU A 338 -22.32 -13.22 10.03
CA LEU A 338 -21.25 -12.94 10.98
C LEU A 338 -19.89 -13.09 10.28
N VAL A 339 -19.05 -12.07 10.37
CA VAL A 339 -17.65 -12.10 9.93
C VAL A 339 -16.76 -11.81 11.13
N ARG A 340 -15.92 -12.75 11.56
CA ARG A 340 -15.03 -12.48 12.70
C ARG A 340 -13.65 -13.10 12.64
N ASN A 341 -12.69 -12.53 13.36
CA ASN A 341 -11.32 -13.05 13.48
C ASN A 341 -10.58 -13.14 12.13
N CYS A 342 -10.92 -12.28 11.18
CA CYS A 342 -10.35 -12.31 9.82
C CYS A 342 -9.21 -11.31 9.63
N LYS A 343 -8.35 -11.59 8.65
CA LYS A 343 -7.23 -10.72 8.24
C LYS A 343 -7.34 -10.38 6.76
N PHE A 344 -7.34 -9.10 6.40
CA PHE A 344 -7.35 -8.65 5.01
C PHE A 344 -6.10 -7.83 4.71
N LEU A 345 -5.23 -8.36 3.85
CA LEU A 345 -3.93 -7.79 3.53
C LEU A 345 -3.93 -7.38 2.06
N ASN A 346 -3.44 -6.17 1.76
CA ASN A 346 -3.23 -5.69 0.40
C ASN A 346 -4.44 -5.80 -0.54
N THR A 347 -5.66 -5.68 0.00
CA THR A 347 -6.88 -5.63 -0.82
C THR A 347 -7.20 -4.19 -1.23
N ASP A 348 -8.01 -3.99 -2.28
CA ASP A 348 -8.49 -2.65 -2.62
C ASP A 348 -9.38 -2.11 -1.51
N THR A 349 -10.28 -2.95 -1.02
CA THR A 349 -11.21 -2.67 0.08
C THR A 349 -11.21 -3.82 1.09
N GLY A 350 -11.40 -3.51 2.38
CA GLY A 350 -11.58 -4.53 3.42
C GLY A 350 -13.00 -5.12 3.40
N LEU A 351 -13.94 -4.36 3.97
CA LEU A 351 -15.36 -4.66 4.08
C LEU A 351 -16.12 -3.85 3.02
N ARG A 352 -16.71 -4.54 2.04
CA ARG A 352 -17.24 -3.92 0.81
C ARG A 352 -18.72 -4.21 0.63
N PHE A 353 -19.55 -3.17 0.63
CA PHE A 353 -20.99 -3.26 0.44
C PHE A 353 -21.39 -2.51 -0.84
N LYS A 354 -21.94 -3.22 -1.82
CA LYS A 354 -22.20 -2.67 -3.16
C LYS A 354 -23.66 -2.83 -3.56
N SER A 355 -24.26 -1.80 -4.13
CA SER A 355 -25.56 -1.90 -4.80
C SER A 355 -25.77 -0.76 -5.80
N ASN A 356 -26.90 -0.79 -6.49
CA ASN A 356 -27.42 0.35 -7.24
C ASN A 356 -28.95 0.36 -7.24
N ARG A 357 -29.53 1.48 -7.67
CA ARG A 357 -30.97 1.75 -7.66
C ARG A 357 -31.84 0.81 -8.52
N GLN A 358 -31.26 -0.17 -9.22
CA GLN A 358 -32.01 -1.20 -9.97
C GLN A 358 -32.11 -2.53 -9.22
N ARG A 359 -31.33 -2.73 -8.15
CA ARG A 359 -31.24 -4.01 -7.44
C ARG A 359 -32.48 -4.31 -6.60
N GLY A 360 -32.95 -3.36 -5.81
CA GLY A 360 -33.93 -3.64 -4.75
C GLY A 360 -33.31 -4.49 -3.65
N GLY A 361 -34.12 -5.31 -2.98
CA GLY A 361 -33.66 -6.19 -1.91
C GLY A 361 -33.27 -5.44 -0.63
N HIS A 362 -32.98 -6.21 0.41
CA HIS A 362 -32.66 -5.70 1.74
C HIS A 362 -31.43 -6.44 2.29
N VAL A 363 -30.40 -5.68 2.65
CA VAL A 363 -29.23 -6.15 3.40
C VAL A 363 -29.40 -5.72 4.85
N SER A 364 -29.52 -6.69 5.77
CA SER A 364 -29.67 -6.43 7.21
C SER A 364 -28.94 -7.42 8.11
N ASP A 365 -28.83 -7.11 9.40
CA ASP A 365 -28.34 -8.05 10.41
C ASP A 365 -26.95 -8.61 10.08
N ILE A 366 -26.03 -7.69 9.75
CA ILE A 366 -24.64 -8.00 9.43
C ILE A 366 -23.78 -7.65 10.64
N TYR A 367 -23.02 -8.61 11.13
CA TYR A 367 -22.18 -8.50 12.32
C TYR A 367 -20.73 -8.75 11.94
N ILE A 368 -19.85 -7.82 12.29
CA ILE A 368 -18.43 -7.87 11.94
C ILE A 368 -17.60 -7.61 13.19
N GLN A 369 -16.67 -8.51 13.52
CA GLN A 369 -15.95 -8.48 14.79
C GLN A 369 -14.47 -8.87 14.65
N ASN A 370 -13.56 -8.17 15.31
CA ASN A 370 -12.15 -8.58 15.41
C ASN A 370 -11.48 -8.80 14.03
N VAL A 371 -11.51 -7.77 13.17
CA VAL A 371 -10.93 -7.82 11.82
C VAL A 371 -9.70 -6.92 11.73
N TYR A 372 -8.59 -7.47 11.23
CA TYR A 372 -7.32 -6.76 11.08
C TYR A 372 -6.97 -6.57 9.61
N MET A 373 -6.61 -5.34 9.25
CA MET A 373 -6.35 -4.95 7.88
C MET A 373 -5.02 -4.21 7.75
N CYS A 374 -4.31 -4.45 6.66
CA CYS A 374 -3.06 -3.76 6.36
C CYS A 374 -2.90 -3.52 4.85
N GLY A 375 -2.49 -2.32 4.46
CA GLY A 375 -2.17 -1.99 3.07
C GLY A 375 -3.40 -1.92 2.17
N ILE A 376 -4.50 -1.35 2.66
CA ILE A 376 -5.76 -1.24 1.91
C ILE A 376 -5.66 -0.09 0.90
N ALA A 377 -5.78 -0.38 -0.40
CA ALA A 377 -5.50 0.63 -1.43
C ALA A 377 -6.52 1.79 -1.43
N ALA A 378 -7.81 1.49 -1.25
CA ALA A 378 -8.91 2.45 -1.15
C ALA A 378 -9.41 2.56 0.31
N GLU A 379 -10.66 2.21 0.59
CA GLU A 379 -11.25 2.24 1.94
C GLU A 379 -11.29 0.87 2.63
N PRO A 380 -11.01 0.75 3.95
CA PRO A 380 -11.23 -0.48 4.69
C PRO A 380 -12.71 -0.78 4.93
N ILE A 381 -13.58 0.23 4.93
CA ILE A 381 -15.03 0.10 5.06
C ILE A 381 -15.69 0.95 3.97
N LEU A 382 -16.37 0.30 3.03
CA LEU A 382 -16.99 0.92 1.87
C LEU A 382 -18.46 0.51 1.74
N PHE A 383 -19.35 1.49 1.65
CA PHE A 383 -20.71 1.35 1.15
C PHE A 383 -20.88 2.20 -0.11
N ASP A 384 -21.11 1.55 -1.25
CA ASP A 384 -21.29 2.19 -2.55
C ASP A 384 -22.66 1.79 -3.13
N MET A 385 -23.65 2.69 -3.01
CA MET A 385 -24.99 2.50 -3.57
C MET A 385 -25.13 3.01 -5.02
N TYR A 386 -24.02 3.42 -5.65
CA TYR A 386 -23.96 3.87 -7.03
C TYR A 386 -23.12 2.93 -7.92
N TYR A 387 -22.92 1.69 -7.49
CA TYR A 387 -22.00 0.75 -8.13
C TYR A 387 -22.35 0.48 -9.61
N GLN A 388 -21.36 0.65 -10.48
CA GLN A 388 -21.44 0.47 -11.94
C GLN A 388 -20.40 -0.52 -12.51
N GLY A 389 -19.91 -1.47 -11.70
CA GLY A 389 -19.01 -2.53 -12.21
C GLY A 389 -17.52 -2.19 -12.22
N LYS A 390 -17.09 -1.11 -11.55
CA LYS A 390 -15.68 -0.74 -11.39
C LYS A 390 -15.07 -1.34 -10.11
N SER A 391 -13.77 -1.59 -10.09
CA SER A 391 -13.05 -1.82 -8.82
C SER A 391 -13.14 -0.57 -7.92
N ALA A 392 -12.89 -0.73 -6.61
CA ALA A 392 -12.96 0.40 -5.69
C ALA A 392 -11.93 1.48 -6.05
N VAL A 393 -10.70 1.07 -6.40
CA VAL A 393 -9.62 1.97 -6.83
C VAL A 393 -10.00 2.74 -8.11
N GLU A 394 -10.61 2.08 -9.10
CA GLU A 394 -11.10 2.74 -10.32
C GLU A 394 -12.28 3.69 -10.05
N ALA A 395 -13.04 3.48 -8.98
CA ALA A 395 -14.20 4.29 -8.61
C ALA A 395 -13.86 5.45 -7.66
N MET A 396 -12.65 5.50 -7.09
CA MET A 396 -12.25 6.55 -6.13
C MET A 396 -12.40 7.97 -6.69
N GLU A 397 -12.16 8.16 -7.98
CA GLU A 397 -12.34 9.46 -8.66
C GLU A 397 -13.82 9.85 -8.85
N ASP A 398 -14.75 8.89 -8.80
CA ASP A 398 -16.18 9.08 -9.03
C ASP A 398 -17.01 9.24 -7.75
N ALA A 399 -16.42 8.94 -6.59
CA ALA A 399 -17.07 9.07 -5.30
C ALA A 399 -17.71 10.47 -5.12
N LEU A 400 -18.95 10.52 -4.61
CA LEU A 400 -19.70 11.74 -4.35
C LEU A 400 -20.13 12.57 -5.59
N LYS A 401 -19.93 12.07 -6.83
CA LYS A 401 -20.43 12.76 -8.06
C LYS A 401 -21.95 12.61 -8.27
N GLY A 402 -22.64 11.81 -7.46
CA GLY A 402 -24.06 11.49 -7.60
C GLY A 402 -25.06 12.56 -7.14
N SER A 403 -24.78 13.86 -7.31
CA SER A 403 -25.75 14.90 -6.94
C SER A 403 -26.91 14.93 -7.94
N MET A 404 -28.02 14.27 -7.61
CA MET A 404 -29.25 14.35 -8.41
C MET A 404 -29.97 15.67 -8.13
N GLU A 405 -30.33 16.42 -9.19
CA GLU A 405 -31.15 17.64 -9.08
C GLU A 405 -32.58 17.34 -8.56
N THR A 406 -33.07 16.12 -8.77
CA THR A 406 -34.37 15.63 -8.28
C THR A 406 -34.21 14.29 -7.58
N ILE A 407 -34.76 14.17 -6.37
CA ILE A 407 -34.74 12.92 -5.58
C ILE A 407 -35.86 12.01 -6.12
N PRO A 408 -35.56 10.82 -6.66
CA PRO A 408 -36.58 9.92 -7.20
C PRO A 408 -37.34 9.21 -6.07
N PRO A 409 -38.57 8.71 -6.31
CA PRO A 409 -39.33 8.00 -5.27
C PRO A 409 -38.69 6.65 -4.92
N VAL A 410 -38.85 6.20 -3.68
CA VAL A 410 -38.52 4.81 -3.30
C VAL A 410 -39.46 3.87 -4.06
N THR A 411 -38.89 2.81 -4.63
CA THR A 411 -39.60 1.76 -5.37
C THR A 411 -39.06 0.40 -4.96
N GLU A 412 -39.68 -0.70 -5.38
CA GLU A 412 -39.15 -2.07 -5.20
C GLU A 412 -37.72 -2.28 -5.75
N LYS A 413 -37.26 -1.39 -6.66
CA LYS A 413 -35.91 -1.40 -7.24
C LYS A 413 -34.87 -0.71 -6.35
N THR A 414 -35.31 0.00 -5.32
CA THR A 414 -34.44 0.80 -4.45
C THR A 414 -33.89 -0.10 -3.35
N PRO A 415 -32.56 -0.32 -3.27
CA PRO A 415 -31.98 -1.21 -2.27
C PRO A 415 -32.02 -0.59 -0.87
N LYS A 416 -32.15 -1.43 0.16
CA LYS A 416 -32.10 -1.02 1.57
C LYS A 416 -30.94 -1.69 2.30
N PHE A 417 -30.18 -0.90 3.06
CA PHE A 417 -29.07 -1.36 3.91
C PHE A 417 -29.31 -0.85 5.33
N ASP A 418 -29.51 -1.75 6.30
CA ASP A 418 -29.68 -1.38 7.72
C ASP A 418 -29.23 -2.44 8.72
N HIS A 419 -29.19 -2.13 10.02
CA HIS A 419 -28.79 -3.04 11.10
C HIS A 419 -27.44 -3.72 10.86
N ILE A 420 -26.40 -2.91 10.67
CA ILE A 420 -25.03 -3.40 10.44
C ILE A 420 -24.13 -2.98 11.61
N HIS A 421 -23.53 -3.96 12.26
CA HIS A 421 -22.74 -3.80 13.47
C HIS A 421 -21.30 -4.19 13.21
N ILE A 422 -20.40 -3.21 13.29
CA ILE A 422 -18.97 -3.37 13.04
C ILE A 422 -18.21 -3.04 14.32
N SER A 423 -17.53 -4.02 14.90
CA SER A 423 -16.75 -3.85 16.12
C SER A 423 -15.34 -4.41 16.04
N ASP A 424 -14.40 -3.80 16.78
CA ASP A 424 -13.03 -4.29 16.94
C ASP A 424 -12.32 -4.45 15.58
N VAL A 425 -12.37 -3.39 14.76
CA VAL A 425 -11.75 -3.35 13.44
C VAL A 425 -10.53 -2.44 13.46
N HIS A 426 -9.39 -2.97 13.04
CA HIS A 426 -8.11 -2.26 13.01
C HIS A 426 -7.53 -2.26 11.60
N CYS A 427 -7.26 -1.07 11.06
CA CYS A 427 -6.63 -0.91 9.75
C CYS A 427 -5.40 -0.01 9.83
N TYR A 428 -4.26 -0.51 9.33
CA TYR A 428 -3.03 0.25 9.15
C TYR A 428 -2.72 0.43 7.65
N GLN A 429 -2.40 1.66 7.24
CA GLN A 429 -2.13 2.03 5.84
C GLN A 429 -3.35 1.82 4.91
N ALA A 430 -4.33 2.71 5.00
CA ALA A 430 -5.43 2.81 4.04
C ALA A 430 -5.33 4.05 3.12
N GLY A 431 -5.93 4.01 1.93
CA GLY A 431 -6.12 5.18 1.08
C GLY A 431 -7.05 6.20 1.73
N ARG A 432 -8.30 5.82 2.01
CA ARG A 432 -9.31 6.65 2.70
C ARG A 432 -9.87 5.91 3.91
N ALA A 433 -10.19 6.62 5.00
CA ALA A 433 -10.56 5.96 6.25
C ALA A 433 -11.87 5.15 6.17
N LEU A 434 -12.91 5.71 5.57
CA LEU A 434 -14.19 5.04 5.30
C LEU A 434 -15.00 5.85 4.29
N LEU A 435 -15.88 5.18 3.56
CA LEU A 435 -16.84 5.83 2.67
C LEU A 435 -18.20 5.17 2.81
N PHE A 436 -19.20 5.98 3.16
CA PHE A 436 -20.60 5.62 3.09
C PHE A 436 -21.27 6.53 2.07
N ASP A 437 -21.65 5.98 0.92
CA ASP A 437 -22.31 6.72 -0.17
C ASP A 437 -23.70 6.15 -0.42
N GLY A 438 -24.69 6.68 0.32
CA GLY A 438 -26.08 6.25 0.30
C GLY A 438 -26.93 6.91 -0.78
N LEU A 439 -28.16 6.43 -0.97
CA LEU A 439 -29.14 7.06 -1.86
C LEU A 439 -29.94 8.13 -1.09
N PRO A 440 -30.24 9.30 -1.68
CA PRO A 440 -30.98 10.37 -1.00
C PRO A 440 -32.43 10.01 -0.66
N GLU A 441 -33.06 9.13 -1.44
CA GLU A 441 -34.41 8.62 -1.18
C GLU A 441 -34.44 7.45 -0.18
N GLN A 442 -33.32 6.74 -0.02
CA GLN A 442 -33.21 5.54 0.80
C GLN A 442 -31.81 5.50 1.44
N ASN A 443 -31.66 6.25 2.53
CA ASN A 443 -30.39 6.37 3.23
C ASN A 443 -29.88 5.01 3.74
N ILE A 444 -28.56 4.83 3.75
CA ILE A 444 -27.93 3.75 4.54
C ILE A 444 -28.27 4.01 6.00
N SER A 445 -28.79 3.01 6.73
CA SER A 445 -29.36 3.27 8.06
C SER A 445 -28.94 2.31 9.16
N ASP A 446 -29.07 2.71 10.42
CA ASP A 446 -28.77 1.91 11.62
C ASP A 446 -27.45 1.12 11.57
N ILE A 447 -26.35 1.89 11.45
CA ILE A 447 -24.99 1.34 11.43
C ILE A 447 -24.33 1.62 12.78
N THR A 448 -23.69 0.63 13.38
CA THR A 448 -22.87 0.81 14.58
C THR A 448 -21.41 0.54 14.27
N LEU A 449 -20.53 1.50 14.56
CA LEU A 449 -19.08 1.36 14.55
C LEU A 449 -18.57 1.42 15.99
N ARG A 450 -18.03 0.33 16.54
CA ARG A 450 -17.53 0.26 17.93
C ARG A 450 -16.07 -0.18 17.98
N ASN A 451 -15.21 0.54 18.69
CA ASN A 451 -13.78 0.20 18.79
C ASN A 451 -13.12 -0.02 17.41
N VAL A 452 -13.20 1.00 16.56
CA VAL A 452 -12.65 0.95 15.19
C VAL A 452 -11.44 1.88 15.13
N THR A 453 -10.28 1.40 14.69
CA THR A 453 -9.05 2.21 14.56
C THR A 453 -8.52 2.15 13.13
N ILE A 454 -8.39 3.29 12.47
CA ILE A 454 -7.99 3.36 11.06
C ILE A 454 -6.90 4.41 10.87
N HIS A 455 -5.78 4.01 10.27
CA HIS A 455 -4.72 4.89 9.79
C HIS A 455 -4.82 4.99 8.26
N ALA A 456 -5.19 6.17 7.75
CA ALA A 456 -5.45 6.39 6.33
C ALA A 456 -4.78 7.66 5.79
N VAL A 457 -4.68 7.80 4.47
CA VAL A 457 -4.25 9.06 3.86
C VAL A 457 -5.36 10.10 3.94
N GLU A 458 -6.58 9.77 3.50
CA GLU A 458 -7.78 10.63 3.53
C GLU A 458 -8.72 10.29 4.70
N GLY A 459 -9.51 11.28 5.15
CA GLY A 459 -10.49 11.13 6.23
C GLY A 459 -11.73 10.32 5.84
N GLY A 460 -12.64 10.09 6.79
CA GLY A 460 -13.89 9.36 6.56
C GLY A 460 -14.99 10.22 5.95
N VAL A 461 -15.88 9.61 5.17
CA VAL A 461 -17.03 10.27 4.55
C VAL A 461 -18.33 9.54 4.86
N PHE A 462 -19.33 10.30 5.32
CA PHE A 462 -20.73 9.87 5.43
C PHE A 462 -21.61 10.72 4.52
N SER A 463 -22.23 10.10 3.52
CA SER A 463 -23.13 10.73 2.55
C SER A 463 -24.45 9.99 2.54
N GLU A 464 -25.55 10.73 2.68
CA GLU A 464 -26.93 10.17 2.65
C GLU A 464 -27.11 8.97 3.60
N CYS A 465 -26.68 9.13 4.85
CA CYS A 465 -26.79 8.14 5.91
C CYS A 465 -27.81 8.56 6.99
N THR A 466 -28.39 7.61 7.73
CA THR A 466 -29.22 7.91 8.90
C THR A 466 -28.99 6.96 10.08
N ALA A 467 -29.01 7.46 11.31
CA ALA A 467 -28.84 6.63 12.53
C ALA A 467 -27.52 5.85 12.58
N VAL A 468 -26.41 6.48 12.18
CA VAL A 468 -25.07 5.92 12.33
C VAL A 468 -24.52 6.26 13.72
N ARG A 469 -24.02 5.27 14.45
CA ARG A 469 -23.50 5.38 15.82
C ARG A 469 -22.02 5.01 15.85
N MET A 470 -21.17 5.91 16.32
CA MET A 470 -19.73 5.70 16.49
C MET A 470 -19.35 5.65 17.98
N GLU A 471 -18.72 4.58 18.44
CA GLU A 471 -18.34 4.38 19.85
C GLU A 471 -16.88 3.95 19.97
N GLY A 472 -15.97 4.84 20.38
CA GLY A 472 -14.54 4.52 20.44
C GLY A 472 -13.91 4.36 19.06
N VAL A 473 -14.24 5.27 18.13
CA VAL A 473 -13.70 5.26 16.75
C VAL A 473 -12.50 6.18 16.66
N THR A 474 -11.35 5.66 16.24
CA THR A 474 -10.11 6.41 16.02
C THR A 474 -9.79 6.50 14.53
N ILE A 475 -9.71 7.71 13.98
CA ILE A 475 -9.27 7.96 12.60
C ILE A 475 -8.01 8.82 12.63
N GLN A 476 -6.90 8.25 12.18
CA GLN A 476 -5.64 8.96 11.96
C GLN A 476 -5.46 9.18 10.45
N THR A 477 -5.46 10.44 10.03
CA THR A 477 -5.41 10.84 8.63
C THR A 477 -4.52 12.06 8.39
N ASN A 478 -4.08 12.26 7.15
CA ASN A 478 -3.37 13.47 6.76
C ASN A 478 -4.34 14.63 6.45
N ASP A 479 -5.63 14.34 6.25
CA ASP A 479 -6.67 15.34 5.98
C ASP A 479 -6.81 16.35 7.13
N SER A 480 -6.95 17.62 6.80
CA SER A 480 -7.31 18.67 7.76
C SER A 480 -8.73 18.51 8.33
N VAL A 481 -9.58 17.75 7.64
CA VAL A 481 -10.95 17.40 8.03
C VAL A 481 -11.07 15.87 8.07
N PRO A 482 -10.92 15.26 9.25
CA PRO A 482 -10.96 13.80 9.37
C PRO A 482 -12.30 13.15 9.11
N LEU A 483 -13.42 13.90 9.23
CA LEU A 483 -14.76 13.40 8.97
C LEU A 483 -15.56 14.39 8.12
N LYS A 484 -16.11 13.94 7.01
CA LYS A 484 -16.95 14.73 6.11
C LYS A 484 -18.36 14.13 6.11
N VAL A 485 -19.37 14.98 6.25
CA VAL A 485 -20.77 14.59 6.39
C VAL A 485 -21.61 15.36 5.38
N TYR A 486 -22.37 14.64 4.56
CA TYR A 486 -23.23 15.18 3.52
C TYR A 486 -24.65 14.65 3.69
N ASN A 487 -25.64 15.55 3.78
CA ASN A 487 -27.08 15.24 3.84
C ASN A 487 -27.48 14.08 4.77
N SER A 488 -26.78 13.92 5.89
CA SER A 488 -26.94 12.76 6.78
C SER A 488 -27.67 13.11 8.07
N LYS A 489 -28.40 12.14 8.61
CA LYS A 489 -29.31 12.33 9.74
C LYS A 489 -28.92 11.45 10.93
N ARG A 490 -29.16 11.89 12.17
CA ARG A 490 -28.92 11.10 13.39
C ARG A 490 -27.54 10.42 13.42
N LEU A 491 -26.49 11.13 12.97
CA LEU A 491 -25.11 10.66 13.04
C LEU A 491 -24.57 11.02 14.42
N THR A 492 -24.34 10.01 15.26
CA THR A 492 -23.91 10.20 16.65
C THR A 492 -22.55 9.58 16.92
N GLY A 493 -21.79 10.18 17.83
CA GLY A 493 -20.48 9.66 18.23
C GLY A 493 -20.17 9.88 19.70
N ASN A 494 -19.48 8.92 20.30
CA ASN A 494 -18.95 8.97 21.66
C ASN A 494 -17.50 8.42 21.63
N ARG A 495 -16.54 9.16 22.21
CA ARG A 495 -15.10 8.85 22.13
C ARG A 495 -14.61 8.68 20.69
N VAL A 496 -14.95 9.62 19.83
CA VAL A 496 -14.44 9.66 18.46
C VAL A 496 -13.12 10.43 18.45
N ILE A 497 -12.01 9.73 18.26
CA ILE A 497 -10.66 10.30 18.29
C ILE A 497 -10.22 10.55 16.84
N CYS A 498 -9.93 11.80 16.51
CA CYS A 498 -9.33 12.12 15.22
C CYS A 498 -8.04 12.91 15.44
N ASN A 499 -7.03 12.68 14.60
CA ASN A 499 -5.78 13.46 14.63
C ASN A 499 -5.90 14.84 13.93
N GLY A 500 -7.13 15.32 13.73
CA GLY A 500 -7.45 16.62 13.12
C GLY A 500 -6.84 17.81 13.87
N ASP A 501 -6.77 18.94 13.16
CA ASP A 501 -6.21 20.19 13.67
C ASP A 501 -7.06 20.73 14.83
N ARG A 502 -6.45 21.21 15.94
CA ARG A 502 -7.19 21.76 17.10
C ARG A 502 -7.98 23.04 16.76
N ILE A 503 -7.95 23.50 15.51
CA ILE A 503 -8.63 24.72 15.01
C ILE A 503 -9.57 24.45 13.82
N ALA A 504 -9.37 23.38 13.05
CA ALA A 504 -10.27 23.03 11.97
C ALA A 504 -11.49 22.30 12.53
N LYS A 505 -12.66 22.43 11.88
CA LYS A 505 -13.79 21.58 12.25
C LYS A 505 -13.35 20.13 12.00
N ASN A 506 -13.15 19.35 13.08
CA ASN A 506 -12.86 17.91 13.02
C ASN A 506 -13.93 17.15 12.22
N ILE A 507 -15.09 17.78 12.01
CA ILE A 507 -16.19 17.31 11.19
C ILE A 507 -16.64 18.44 10.27
N TRP A 508 -16.61 18.19 8.96
CA TRP A 508 -17.20 19.09 7.98
C TRP A 508 -18.59 18.60 7.60
N VAL A 509 -19.60 19.42 7.89
CA VAL A 509 -21.00 19.12 7.53
C VAL A 509 -21.44 20.02 6.39
N LYS A 510 -21.92 19.43 5.29
CA LYS A 510 -22.41 20.14 4.09
C LYS A 510 -23.72 19.56 3.59
N GLY A 511 -24.50 20.36 2.88
CA GLY A 511 -25.82 19.98 2.35
C GLY A 511 -26.99 20.44 3.23
N ASN A 512 -28.17 20.55 2.64
CA ASN A 512 -29.35 21.15 3.27
C ASN A 512 -30.30 20.13 3.94
N ARG A 513 -29.95 18.83 3.93
CA ARG A 513 -30.75 17.74 4.52
C ARG A 513 -30.13 17.08 5.76
N ASN A 514 -29.09 17.69 6.34
CA ASN A 514 -28.49 17.18 7.57
C ASN A 514 -29.41 17.43 8.79
N GLU A 515 -29.52 16.46 9.69
CA GLU A 515 -30.36 16.58 10.90
C GLU A 515 -29.76 15.75 12.05
N GLY A 516 -29.59 16.31 13.25
CA GLY A 516 -29.16 15.52 14.42
C GLY A 516 -27.75 14.90 14.29
N VAL A 517 -26.78 15.64 13.76
CA VAL A 517 -25.35 15.26 13.77
C VAL A 517 -24.74 15.69 15.11
N THR A 518 -24.34 14.74 15.95
CA THR A 518 -23.86 15.00 17.33
C THR A 518 -22.70 14.08 17.70
N ILE A 519 -21.48 14.63 17.78
CA ILE A 519 -20.31 13.87 18.22
C ILE A 519 -19.85 14.43 19.57
N ASN A 520 -20.09 13.65 20.62
CA ASN A 520 -19.68 13.94 22.00
C ASN A 520 -18.23 13.42 22.19
N ASP A 521 -17.36 14.27 22.73
CA ASP A 521 -15.96 13.96 23.00
C ASP A 521 -15.10 13.66 21.75
N ILE A 522 -14.96 14.66 20.86
CA ILE A 522 -13.80 14.68 19.95
C ILE A 522 -12.56 15.00 20.77
N ALA A 523 -12.00 13.96 21.38
CA ALA A 523 -10.70 14.04 22.00
C ALA A 523 -9.65 14.10 20.89
N LEU A 524 -8.99 15.25 20.80
CA LEU A 524 -7.68 15.31 20.16
C LEU A 524 -6.79 14.38 20.98
N CYS A 525 -6.25 13.33 20.38
CA CYS A 525 -5.26 12.48 21.02
C CYS A 525 -4.29 13.38 21.81
N GLU A 526 -4.24 13.22 23.14
CA GLU A 526 -3.36 14.01 24.00
C GLU A 526 -1.92 13.69 23.63
N ARG A 527 -1.44 14.44 22.65
CA ARG A 527 -0.27 14.04 21.88
C ARG A 527 1.01 14.09 22.71
N GLU A 528 1.18 14.84 23.79
CA GLU A 528 2.54 14.96 24.35
C GLU A 528 3.10 13.69 24.99
N SER A 529 2.33 12.95 25.80
CA SER A 529 2.76 11.67 26.38
C SER A 529 2.79 10.56 25.33
N ASP A 530 1.84 10.57 24.39
CA ASP A 530 1.72 9.56 23.34
C ASP A 530 2.68 9.79 22.15
N LEU A 531 3.10 11.02 21.85
CA LEU A 531 4.03 11.36 20.75
C LEU A 531 5.40 10.76 20.98
N TRP A 532 5.95 10.94 22.19
CA TRP A 532 7.28 10.42 22.51
C TRP A 532 7.26 8.91 22.73
N LYS A 533 6.12 8.35 23.14
CA LYS A 533 5.87 6.91 23.14
C LYS A 533 5.81 6.37 21.71
N TYR A 534 5.09 7.04 20.81
CA TYR A 534 5.02 6.72 19.39
C TYR A 534 6.39 6.83 18.71
N CYS A 535 7.20 7.84 19.02
CA CYS A 535 8.61 7.91 18.60
C CYS A 535 9.40 6.66 19.04
N GLY A 536 9.17 6.17 20.27
CA GLY A 536 9.75 4.90 20.74
C GLY A 536 9.28 3.69 19.95
N GLN A 537 8.00 3.65 19.56
CA GLN A 537 7.44 2.60 18.70
C GLN A 537 8.03 2.64 17.28
N VAL A 538 8.10 3.83 16.67
CA VAL A 538 8.75 4.04 15.36
C VAL A 538 10.19 3.54 15.39
N ALA A 539 10.97 3.86 16.43
CA ALA A 539 12.32 3.34 16.58
C ALA A 539 12.35 1.79 16.60
N GLY A 540 11.35 1.15 17.18
CA GLY A 540 11.19 -0.31 17.21
C GLY A 540 10.75 -0.92 15.87
N PHE A 541 10.13 -0.15 14.98
CA PHE A 541 9.70 -0.61 13.65
C PHE A 541 10.80 -0.53 12.58
N ILE A 542 11.87 0.23 12.82
CA ILE A 542 12.98 0.37 11.88
C ILE A 542 13.72 -0.96 11.77
N GLN A 543 13.59 -1.61 10.61
CA GLN A 543 14.25 -2.89 10.36
C GLN A 543 15.76 -2.71 10.23
N THR A 544 16.53 -3.55 10.93
CA THR A 544 18.00 -3.51 10.90
C THR A 544 18.57 -4.34 9.74
N THR A 545 19.79 -4.03 9.33
CA THR A 545 20.58 -4.89 8.44
C THR A 545 21.09 -6.13 9.19
N SER A 546 21.35 -7.21 8.45
CA SER A 546 21.98 -8.42 8.98
C SER A 546 22.80 -9.07 7.88
N PHE A 547 24.08 -9.32 8.14
CA PHE A 547 25.02 -9.85 7.15
C PHE A 547 25.53 -11.22 7.58
N ARG A 548 25.82 -12.07 6.59
CA ARG A 548 26.57 -13.30 6.85
C ARG A 548 27.92 -12.96 7.44
N ASN A 549 28.40 -13.80 8.34
CA ASN A 549 29.74 -13.69 8.91
C ASN A 549 30.79 -14.23 7.91
N GLN A 550 30.95 -13.54 6.78
CA GLN A 550 31.88 -13.87 5.72
C GLN A 550 32.55 -12.60 5.20
N ASP A 551 33.88 -12.64 5.08
CA ASP A 551 34.69 -11.50 4.64
C ASP A 551 35.25 -11.71 3.24
N TYR A 552 35.22 -10.63 2.47
CA TYR A 552 35.74 -10.49 1.12
C TYR A 552 36.78 -9.36 1.15
N VAL A 553 38.00 -9.70 1.55
CA VAL A 553 39.09 -8.72 1.71
C VAL A 553 39.60 -8.30 0.34
N ILE A 554 39.62 -7.00 0.06
CA ILE A 554 39.92 -6.47 -1.29
C ILE A 554 41.29 -6.89 -1.85
N SER A 555 42.27 -7.19 -0.99
CA SER A 555 43.60 -7.66 -1.41
C SER A 555 43.56 -9.03 -2.11
N HIS A 556 42.56 -9.87 -1.79
CA HIS A 556 42.34 -11.15 -2.48
C HIS A 556 41.79 -10.96 -3.90
N TYR A 557 41.31 -9.75 -4.22
CA TYR A 557 40.80 -9.35 -5.52
C TYR A 557 41.80 -8.44 -6.26
N GLY A 558 43.06 -8.44 -5.85
CA GLY A 558 44.15 -7.70 -6.50
C GLY A 558 44.32 -6.25 -6.04
N ALA A 559 43.58 -5.78 -5.03
CA ALA A 559 43.73 -4.42 -4.54
C ALA A 559 45.10 -4.18 -3.89
N GLN A 560 45.78 -3.11 -4.29
CA GLN A 560 47.05 -2.67 -3.71
C GLN A 560 46.93 -1.25 -3.15
N LYS A 561 47.68 -0.96 -2.10
CA LYS A 561 47.71 0.39 -1.48
C LYS A 561 48.24 1.41 -2.48
N ASN A 562 47.76 2.65 -2.36
CA ASN A 562 48.12 3.79 -3.19
C ASN A 562 47.86 3.59 -4.70
N GLN A 563 46.97 2.68 -5.07
CA GLN A 563 46.56 2.44 -6.46
C GLN A 563 45.06 2.63 -6.64
N ASN A 564 44.66 2.72 -7.92
CA ASN A 564 43.26 2.65 -8.31
C ASN A 564 42.76 1.20 -8.19
N ILE A 565 41.82 0.95 -7.29
CA ILE A 565 41.29 -0.37 -6.96
C ILE A 565 39.83 -0.57 -7.39
N THR A 566 39.31 0.26 -8.31
CA THR A 566 37.91 0.19 -8.78
C THR A 566 37.51 -1.23 -9.17
N GLU A 567 38.30 -1.90 -10.03
CA GLU A 567 37.98 -3.25 -10.50
C GLU A 567 38.07 -4.30 -9.39
N SER A 568 39.05 -4.17 -8.48
CA SER A 568 39.18 -5.06 -7.32
C SER A 568 37.99 -4.93 -6.36
N LEU A 569 37.50 -3.70 -6.11
CA LEU A 569 36.31 -3.46 -5.31
C LEU A 569 35.07 -4.03 -5.97
N LYS A 570 34.89 -3.79 -7.27
CA LYS A 570 33.77 -4.34 -8.05
C LYS A 570 33.75 -5.87 -8.00
N ALA A 571 34.91 -6.51 -8.17
CA ALA A 571 35.04 -7.96 -8.07
C ALA A 571 34.69 -8.48 -6.66
N ALA A 572 35.18 -7.82 -5.60
CA ALA A 572 34.88 -8.20 -4.22
C ALA A 572 33.39 -8.03 -3.87
N ILE A 573 32.75 -6.94 -4.32
CA ILE A 573 31.31 -6.68 -4.15
C ILE A 573 30.49 -7.73 -4.87
N GLN A 574 30.84 -8.05 -6.12
CA GLN A 574 30.14 -9.05 -6.91
C GLN A 574 30.23 -10.43 -6.26
N ALA A 575 31.43 -10.85 -5.84
CA ALA A 575 31.62 -12.11 -5.13
C ALA A 575 30.80 -12.14 -3.83
N CYS A 576 30.89 -11.09 -3.02
CA CYS A 576 30.14 -10.95 -1.78
C CYS A 576 28.63 -11.09 -2.00
N HIS A 577 28.09 -10.47 -3.05
CA HIS A 577 26.67 -10.54 -3.38
C HIS A 577 26.26 -11.93 -3.87
N THR A 578 26.98 -12.47 -4.86
CA THR A 578 26.69 -13.77 -5.48
C THR A 578 26.73 -14.91 -4.47
N ASP A 579 27.64 -14.83 -3.50
CA ASP A 579 27.77 -15.82 -2.43
C ASP A 579 26.70 -15.64 -1.33
N GLY A 580 25.71 -14.76 -1.50
CA GLY A 580 24.59 -14.57 -0.57
C GLY A 580 24.84 -13.55 0.54
N GLY A 581 25.87 -12.71 0.41
CA GLY A 581 26.14 -11.57 1.28
C GLY A 581 27.30 -11.75 2.25
N GLY A 582 27.70 -10.64 2.88
CA GLY A 582 28.83 -10.57 3.80
C GLY A 582 29.44 -9.18 3.88
N ARG A 583 30.73 -9.10 4.26
CA ARG A 583 31.49 -7.86 4.39
C ARG A 583 32.58 -7.78 3.33
N VAL A 584 32.57 -6.73 2.52
CA VAL A 584 33.71 -6.37 1.67
C VAL A 584 34.65 -5.52 2.50
N VAL A 585 35.80 -6.06 2.86
CA VAL A 585 36.72 -5.46 3.84
C VAL A 585 37.81 -4.68 3.15
N ILE A 586 37.91 -3.38 3.47
CA ILE A 586 39.00 -2.48 3.09
C ILE A 586 39.95 -2.36 4.29
N PRO A 587 41.13 -3.01 4.24
CA PRO A 587 42.05 -3.02 5.36
C PRO A 587 42.83 -1.71 5.47
N LYS A 588 43.48 -1.47 6.61
CA LYS A 588 44.32 -0.27 6.84
C LYS A 588 45.25 0.06 5.66
N GLY A 589 45.16 1.28 5.15
CA GLY A 589 45.93 1.78 4.00
C GLY A 589 45.17 2.85 3.23
N GLU A 590 45.85 3.53 2.31
CA GLU A 590 45.19 4.44 1.36
C GLU A 590 44.92 3.71 0.05
N TYR A 591 43.74 3.91 -0.54
CA TYR A 591 43.35 3.31 -1.82
C TYR A 591 42.57 4.34 -2.63
N TYR A 592 42.73 4.31 -3.95
CA TYR A 592 42.00 5.19 -4.87
C TYR A 592 40.91 4.42 -5.59
N THR A 593 39.79 5.05 -5.90
CA THR A 593 38.70 4.40 -6.63
C THR A 593 37.84 5.41 -7.40
N ALA A 594 37.28 4.97 -8.51
CA ALA A 594 36.15 5.62 -9.16
C ALA A 594 34.85 5.32 -8.38
N ALA A 595 33.69 5.54 -9.01
CA ALA A 595 32.39 5.23 -8.42
C ALA A 595 32.27 3.77 -7.95
N ILE A 596 31.62 3.56 -6.80
CA ILE A 596 31.32 2.23 -6.24
C ILE A 596 29.82 1.99 -6.33
N HIS A 597 29.41 0.88 -6.93
CA HIS A 597 28.01 0.45 -6.97
C HIS A 597 27.81 -0.75 -6.04
N LEU A 598 27.08 -0.56 -4.94
CA LEU A 598 26.79 -1.61 -3.97
C LEU A 598 25.62 -2.47 -4.45
N LEU A 599 25.66 -3.75 -4.04
CA LEU A 599 24.61 -4.74 -4.30
C LEU A 599 23.97 -5.20 -2.98
N SER A 600 22.82 -5.87 -3.10
CA SER A 600 22.08 -6.37 -1.94
C SER A 600 22.91 -7.33 -1.09
N ASN A 601 22.72 -7.29 0.22
CA ASN A 601 23.45 -8.10 1.21
C ASN A 601 24.97 -7.81 1.32
N VAL A 602 25.45 -6.69 0.79
CA VAL A 602 26.85 -6.26 0.89
C VAL A 602 27.02 -5.19 1.97
N ASN A 603 27.96 -5.43 2.89
CA ASN A 603 28.48 -4.44 3.83
C ASN A 603 29.89 -4.00 3.41
N LEU A 604 30.05 -2.78 2.91
CA LEU A 604 31.36 -2.20 2.65
C LEU A 604 32.00 -1.76 3.98
N HIS A 605 32.97 -2.53 4.46
CA HIS A 605 33.56 -2.36 5.78
C HIS A 605 34.97 -1.75 5.70
N LEU A 606 35.15 -0.53 6.24
CA LEU A 606 36.44 0.16 6.28
C LEU A 606 37.09 0.00 7.66
N GLU A 607 38.20 -0.73 7.71
CA GLU A 607 38.95 -0.88 8.95
C GLU A 607 39.50 0.47 9.46
N LYS A 608 39.80 0.52 10.76
CA LYS A 608 40.46 1.68 11.36
C LYS A 608 41.78 1.99 10.64
N GLY A 609 41.89 3.21 10.12
CA GLY A 609 43.06 3.67 9.35
C GLY A 609 43.04 3.27 7.87
N ALA A 610 41.96 2.69 7.37
CA ALA A 610 41.68 2.65 5.93
C ALA A 610 41.23 4.04 5.46
N VAL A 611 41.73 4.48 4.30
CA VAL A 611 41.30 5.72 3.63
C VAL A 611 40.98 5.36 2.18
N LEU A 612 39.72 5.53 1.80
CA LEU A 612 39.25 5.33 0.43
C LEU A 612 39.08 6.70 -0.24
N ARG A 613 39.98 7.02 -1.16
CA ARG A 613 40.05 8.29 -1.89
C ARG A 613 39.36 8.16 -3.23
N PHE A 614 38.31 8.94 -3.45
CA PHE A 614 37.60 8.95 -4.72
C PHE A 614 38.34 9.80 -5.76
N LEU A 615 38.48 9.29 -6.98
CA LEU A 615 39.11 10.00 -8.09
C LEU A 615 38.36 11.28 -8.43
N THR A 616 39.06 12.29 -8.91
CA THR A 616 38.48 13.62 -9.12
C THR A 616 38.12 13.91 -10.58
N SER A 617 38.35 12.96 -11.51
CA SER A 617 37.92 13.11 -12.89
C SER A 617 36.42 12.85 -13.00
N PRO A 618 35.61 13.77 -13.53
CA PRO A 618 34.18 13.54 -13.69
C PRO A 618 33.80 12.35 -14.57
N GLU A 619 34.68 11.98 -15.50
CA GLU A 619 34.51 10.85 -16.42
C GLU A 619 34.52 9.51 -15.68
N ASP A 620 35.15 9.43 -14.50
CA ASP A 620 35.16 8.24 -13.63
C ASP A 620 33.77 7.94 -12.99
N TYR A 621 32.80 8.82 -13.22
CA TYR A 621 31.42 8.71 -12.70
C TYR A 621 30.39 8.51 -13.82
N LEU A 622 30.86 8.10 -15.00
CA LEU A 622 30.03 7.65 -16.12
C LEU A 622 29.96 6.11 -16.16
N PRO A 623 28.90 5.51 -16.74
CA PRO A 623 27.74 6.17 -17.36
C PRO A 623 26.82 6.85 -16.33
N VAL A 624 25.95 7.75 -16.81
CA VAL A 624 24.98 8.43 -15.96
C VAL A 624 24.00 7.43 -15.32
N VAL A 625 23.58 7.73 -14.10
CA VAL A 625 22.60 6.94 -13.34
C VAL A 625 21.37 7.78 -13.01
N VAL A 626 20.26 7.11 -12.72
CA VAL A 626 19.07 7.79 -12.19
C VAL A 626 19.39 8.34 -10.80
N SER A 627 19.11 9.61 -10.60
CA SER A 627 19.37 10.34 -9.37
C SER A 627 18.38 11.50 -9.20
N ARG A 628 18.58 12.31 -8.17
CA ARG A 628 17.84 13.54 -7.92
C ARG A 628 18.81 14.64 -7.52
N TRP A 629 18.73 15.79 -8.17
CA TRP A 629 19.61 16.93 -7.93
C TRP A 629 18.80 18.12 -7.39
N GLU A 630 19.10 18.57 -6.17
CA GLU A 630 18.34 19.60 -5.43
C GLU A 630 16.80 19.39 -5.51
N GLY A 631 16.36 18.14 -5.35
CA GLY A 631 14.94 17.75 -5.33
C GLY A 631 14.27 17.47 -6.68
N VAL A 632 15.01 17.52 -7.80
CA VAL A 632 14.48 17.28 -9.16
C VAL A 632 15.10 16.03 -9.77
N ASP A 633 14.27 15.14 -10.32
CA ASP A 633 14.73 13.88 -10.90
C ASP A 633 15.48 14.09 -12.22
N CYS A 634 16.58 13.37 -12.38
CA CYS A 634 17.42 13.39 -13.57
C CYS A 634 18.26 12.12 -13.72
N ARG A 635 18.85 11.93 -14.89
CA ARG A 635 19.98 11.03 -15.12
C ARG A 635 21.27 11.84 -15.16
N THR A 636 22.16 11.65 -14.19
CA THR A 636 23.40 12.44 -14.05
C THR A 636 24.56 11.56 -13.59
N LEU A 637 25.73 12.16 -13.35
CA LEU A 637 26.93 11.44 -12.88
C LEU A 637 26.62 10.56 -11.67
N SER A 638 27.23 9.38 -11.62
CA SER A 638 27.10 8.46 -10.49
C SER A 638 27.50 9.17 -9.18
N PRO A 639 26.72 9.00 -8.11
CA PRO A 639 27.19 9.19 -6.75
C PRO A 639 28.50 8.42 -6.52
N LEU A 640 29.36 8.92 -5.63
CA LEU A 640 30.66 8.29 -5.36
C LEU A 640 30.48 6.86 -4.85
N ILE A 641 29.49 6.65 -3.98
CA ILE A 641 28.96 5.34 -3.59
C ILE A 641 27.46 5.34 -3.88
N TYR A 642 27.02 4.39 -4.70
CA TYR A 642 25.65 4.31 -5.19
C TYR A 642 25.05 2.93 -4.95
N ALA A 643 23.78 2.88 -4.60
CA ALA A 643 22.98 1.66 -4.63
C ALA A 643 21.58 2.01 -5.16
N ASN A 644 21.07 1.21 -6.09
CA ASN A 644 19.74 1.39 -6.68
C ASN A 644 18.90 0.13 -6.52
N GLY A 645 17.76 0.23 -5.84
CA GLY A 645 16.83 -0.90 -5.68
C GLY A 645 17.37 -2.04 -4.82
N GLN A 646 18.41 -1.79 -4.02
CA GLN A 646 19.09 -2.84 -3.24
C GLN A 646 18.50 -2.96 -1.84
N THR A 647 18.59 -4.16 -1.26
CA THR A 647 18.17 -4.40 0.13
C THR A 647 19.31 -4.93 0.99
N ASN A 648 19.26 -4.62 2.28
CA ASN A 648 20.23 -5.08 3.26
C ASN A 648 21.66 -4.68 2.86
N VAL A 649 21.90 -3.38 2.74
CA VAL A 649 23.17 -2.79 2.28
C VAL A 649 23.76 -1.95 3.39
N ALA A 650 25.09 -2.02 3.57
CA ALA A 650 25.75 -1.21 4.59
C ALA A 650 27.09 -0.63 4.17
N ILE A 651 27.47 0.44 4.85
CA ILE A 651 28.82 1.02 4.87
C ILE A 651 29.20 1.16 6.33
N THR A 652 30.20 0.41 6.79
CA THR A 652 30.53 0.34 8.22
C THR A 652 32.02 0.46 8.48
N GLY A 653 32.39 0.61 9.74
CA GLY A 653 33.78 0.57 10.21
C GLY A 653 34.27 1.92 10.71
N ALA A 654 35.59 2.08 10.85
CA ALA A 654 36.22 3.26 11.45
C ALA A 654 37.25 3.92 10.52
N GLY A 655 37.17 3.63 9.22
CA GLY A 655 37.97 4.28 8.19
C GLY A 655 37.36 5.57 7.65
N THR A 656 38.06 6.18 6.70
CA THR A 656 37.72 7.47 6.10
C THR A 656 37.34 7.30 4.63
N LEU A 657 36.20 7.86 4.26
CA LEU A 657 35.75 8.09 2.89
C LEU A 657 36.09 9.52 2.50
N ASP A 658 36.90 9.69 1.47
CA ASP A 658 37.48 10.98 1.08
C ASP A 658 37.15 11.32 -0.37
N GLY A 659 36.24 12.28 -0.56
CA GLY A 659 35.76 12.67 -1.90
C GLY A 659 36.76 13.52 -2.68
N GLN A 660 37.85 13.95 -2.03
CA GLN A 660 38.88 14.82 -2.59
C GLN A 660 38.34 16.11 -3.26
N ALA A 661 37.13 16.54 -2.88
CA ALA A 661 36.55 17.76 -3.41
C ALA A 661 37.28 18.99 -2.87
N SER A 662 37.53 19.93 -3.76
CA SER A 662 38.26 21.16 -3.51
C SER A 662 37.79 22.26 -4.47
N ARG A 663 38.36 23.46 -4.32
CA ARG A 663 38.12 24.58 -5.23
C ARG A 663 38.63 24.33 -6.65
N ASP A 664 39.57 23.40 -6.83
CA ASP A 664 40.20 23.13 -8.13
C ASP A 664 39.44 22.09 -8.96
N ASN A 665 38.47 21.38 -8.34
CA ASN A 665 37.64 20.39 -9.02
C ASN A 665 36.14 20.67 -8.79
N TRP A 666 35.43 19.75 -8.16
CA TRP A 666 34.00 19.77 -7.89
C TRP A 666 33.48 21.11 -7.37
N TRP A 667 34.06 21.71 -6.33
CA TRP A 667 33.46 22.90 -5.72
C TRP A 667 33.43 24.12 -6.64
N SER A 668 34.30 24.19 -7.64
CA SER A 668 34.27 25.24 -8.67
C SER A 668 32.95 25.27 -9.47
N TRP A 669 32.21 24.16 -9.51
CA TRP A 669 30.97 24.05 -10.29
C TRP A 669 29.80 24.81 -9.66
N LYS A 670 29.84 25.13 -8.35
CA LYS A 670 28.79 25.96 -7.72
C LYS A 670 28.79 27.40 -8.24
N GLY A 671 29.95 27.93 -8.62
CA GLY A 671 30.17 29.36 -8.91
C GLY A 671 29.81 29.83 -10.32
N ARG A 672 29.44 28.94 -11.25
CA ARG A 672 29.03 29.35 -12.61
C ARG A 672 27.54 29.71 -12.62
N LYS A 673 27.24 31.01 -12.55
CA LYS A 673 25.96 31.54 -13.06
C LYS A 673 26.07 31.57 -14.59
N SER A 674 25.11 31.01 -15.34
CA SER A 674 25.01 31.41 -16.75
C SER A 674 24.67 32.89 -16.76
N SER A 675 25.34 33.64 -17.63
CA SER A 675 25.13 35.07 -17.79
C SER A 675 23.64 35.38 -17.90
N SER A 676 23.20 36.36 -17.13
CA SER A 676 21.88 36.99 -17.21
C SER A 676 21.77 37.89 -18.45
N GLU A 677 22.22 37.40 -19.61
CA GLU A 677 22.14 38.13 -20.87
C GLU A 677 21.03 37.53 -21.74
N GLN A 678 20.06 38.39 -22.02
CA GLN A 678 18.96 38.16 -22.95
C GLN A 678 19.51 37.90 -24.35
N ASN A 679 19.46 36.64 -24.82
CA ASN A 679 18.92 36.22 -26.11
C ASN A 679 19.36 34.79 -26.45
N THR A 680 18.37 33.94 -26.77
CA THR A 680 18.43 32.73 -27.61
C THR A 680 19.53 31.67 -27.35
N GLU A 681 19.08 30.47 -26.95
CA GLU A 681 19.67 29.15 -27.25
C GLU A 681 20.84 28.57 -26.40
N ALA A 682 20.57 28.28 -25.11
CA ALA A 682 20.81 26.97 -24.45
C ALA A 682 20.91 27.13 -22.91
N LYS A 683 19.96 26.55 -22.16
CA LYS A 683 20.08 26.42 -20.69
C LYS A 683 21.12 25.34 -20.36
N VAL A 684 21.93 25.52 -19.32
CA VAL A 684 22.96 24.54 -18.90
C VAL A 684 22.73 24.09 -17.46
N GLY A 685 22.96 22.82 -17.15
CA GLY A 685 22.99 22.32 -15.76
C GLY A 685 21.69 22.56 -14.99
N LYS A 686 21.78 23.24 -13.84
CA LYS A 686 20.64 23.50 -12.93
C LYS A 686 19.47 24.17 -13.65
N ASP A 687 19.73 25.19 -14.47
CA ASP A 687 18.65 25.94 -15.14
C ASP A 687 17.97 25.10 -16.22
N LYS A 688 18.74 24.22 -16.88
CA LYS A 688 18.22 23.22 -17.83
C LYS A 688 17.32 22.21 -17.10
N LEU A 689 17.77 21.68 -15.97
CA LEU A 689 17.01 20.72 -15.17
C LEU A 689 15.71 21.33 -14.62
N LEU A 690 15.76 22.54 -14.07
CA LEU A 690 14.57 23.25 -13.60
C LEU A 690 13.61 23.56 -14.74
N TRP A 691 14.11 23.93 -15.92
CA TRP A 691 13.23 24.13 -17.08
C TRP A 691 12.58 22.81 -17.54
N MET A 692 13.32 21.71 -17.57
CA MET A 692 12.78 20.39 -17.89
C MET A 692 11.69 19.96 -16.89
N GLU A 693 11.90 20.18 -15.60
CA GLU A 693 10.92 19.93 -14.53
C GLU A 693 9.66 20.77 -14.69
N GLN A 694 9.82 22.08 -14.92
CA GLN A 694 8.70 23.00 -15.13
C GLN A 694 7.86 22.63 -16.36
N ASN A 695 8.52 22.14 -17.42
CA ASN A 695 7.87 21.72 -18.67
C ASN A 695 7.49 20.24 -18.67
N ARG A 696 7.60 19.54 -17.53
CA ARG A 696 7.21 18.15 -17.34
C ARG A 696 7.85 17.18 -18.35
N ILE A 697 9.08 17.47 -18.74
CA ILE A 697 9.89 16.57 -19.57
C ILE A 697 10.07 15.25 -18.82
N SER A 698 9.97 14.12 -19.51
CA SER A 698 10.06 12.80 -18.88
C SER A 698 11.46 12.55 -18.30
N LEU A 699 11.55 11.73 -17.25
CA LEU A 699 12.84 11.41 -16.62
C LEU A 699 13.85 10.78 -17.61
N ASP A 700 13.37 9.99 -18.57
CA ASP A 700 14.22 9.33 -19.56
C ASP A 700 14.88 10.30 -20.54
N GLU A 701 14.32 11.50 -20.70
CA GLU A 701 14.89 12.57 -21.53
C GLU A 701 15.78 13.53 -20.73
N ARG A 702 15.74 13.49 -19.39
CA ARG A 702 16.52 14.36 -18.51
C ARG A 702 17.94 13.83 -18.30
N ILE A 703 18.70 13.72 -19.38
CA ILE A 703 20.06 13.19 -19.41
C ILE A 703 21.09 14.33 -19.34
N PHE A 704 21.97 14.28 -18.34
CA PHE A 704 22.98 15.31 -18.06
C PHE A 704 24.40 14.75 -18.15
N SER A 705 25.27 15.51 -18.81
CA SER A 705 26.68 15.18 -19.04
C SER A 705 27.60 15.89 -18.05
N VAL A 706 28.91 15.58 -18.09
CA VAL A 706 29.96 16.32 -17.37
C VAL A 706 29.92 17.82 -17.68
N ASN A 707 29.56 18.21 -18.91
CA ASN A 707 29.49 19.61 -19.34
C ASN A 707 28.36 20.39 -18.66
N ASP A 708 27.31 19.70 -18.20
CA ASP A 708 26.21 20.31 -17.47
C ASP A 708 26.56 20.65 -16.01
N LYS A 709 27.69 20.14 -15.49
CA LYS A 709 28.26 20.52 -14.19
C LYS A 709 27.33 20.33 -12.99
N LEU A 710 26.47 19.32 -13.04
CA LEU A 710 25.72 18.84 -11.89
C LEU A 710 26.62 17.94 -11.04
N ARG A 711 27.00 18.40 -9.85
CA ARG A 711 27.86 17.62 -8.94
C ARG A 711 27.09 16.43 -8.37
N PRO A 712 27.69 15.23 -8.31
CA PRO A 712 27.05 14.06 -7.71
C PRO A 712 27.10 14.13 -6.17
N PRO A 713 26.09 13.58 -5.46
CA PRO A 713 26.20 13.27 -4.04
C PRO A 713 27.37 12.34 -3.75
N PHE A 714 27.86 12.32 -2.50
CA PHE A 714 28.87 11.36 -2.08
C PHE A 714 28.28 9.96 -1.99
N ILE A 715 27.36 9.73 -1.05
CA ILE A 715 26.68 8.44 -0.88
C ILE A 715 25.22 8.62 -1.24
N GLN A 716 24.67 7.80 -2.12
CA GLN A 716 23.24 7.79 -2.41
C GLN A 716 22.67 6.38 -2.44
N PHE A 717 21.67 6.16 -1.60
CA PHE A 717 20.85 4.96 -1.61
C PHE A 717 19.52 5.31 -2.27
N TYR A 718 19.36 4.94 -3.55
CA TYR A 718 18.15 5.19 -4.32
C TYR A 718 17.23 3.97 -4.24
N ARG A 719 16.00 4.14 -3.73
CA ARG A 719 14.99 3.07 -3.59
C ARG A 719 15.50 1.82 -2.85
N CYS A 720 16.29 2.01 -1.80
CA CYS A 720 16.85 0.91 -1.03
C CYS A 720 16.00 0.59 0.22
N ASN A 721 16.14 -0.61 0.76
CA ASN A 721 15.47 -1.01 1.99
C ASN A 721 16.43 -1.73 2.96
N ARG A 722 16.38 -1.41 4.25
CA ARG A 722 17.33 -1.90 5.28
C ARG A 722 18.74 -1.44 4.94
N VAL A 723 19.02 -0.17 5.25
CA VAL A 723 20.29 0.49 4.98
C VAL A 723 20.98 0.82 6.29
N LEU A 724 22.29 0.58 6.38
CA LEU A 724 23.11 0.97 7.53
C LEU A 724 24.35 1.75 7.09
N VAL A 725 24.55 2.96 7.65
CA VAL A 725 25.84 3.67 7.58
C VAL A 725 26.34 3.87 8.99
N GLU A 726 27.48 3.26 9.35
CA GLU A 726 27.93 3.20 10.73
C GLU A 726 29.43 3.46 10.92
N GLY A 727 29.77 4.38 11.82
CA GLY A 727 31.13 4.59 12.35
C GLY A 727 32.14 5.30 11.43
N VAL A 728 31.91 5.31 10.12
CA VAL A 728 32.85 5.88 9.14
C VAL A 728 32.98 7.39 9.26
N THR A 729 34.10 7.94 8.78
CA THR A 729 34.31 9.38 8.61
C THR A 729 34.16 9.76 7.13
N ILE A 730 33.37 10.77 6.80
CA ILE A 730 33.16 11.28 5.44
C ILE A 730 33.73 12.70 5.34
N ILE A 731 34.67 12.92 4.42
CA ILE A 731 35.33 14.22 4.23
C ILE A 731 35.35 14.66 2.77
N ARG A 732 35.43 15.99 2.56
CA ARG A 732 35.66 16.63 1.25
C ARG A 732 34.69 16.13 0.17
N SER A 733 33.40 16.24 0.45
CA SER A 733 32.32 15.83 -0.46
C SER A 733 32.15 16.79 -1.65
N PRO A 734 31.90 16.27 -2.87
CA PRO A 734 31.51 17.10 -4.02
C PRO A 734 30.22 17.91 -3.78
N PHE A 735 29.24 17.30 -3.12
CA PHE A 735 27.88 17.82 -2.89
C PHE A 735 27.32 17.27 -1.55
N TRP A 736 26.05 16.85 -1.48
CA TRP A 736 25.46 16.20 -0.29
C TRP A 736 26.24 14.94 0.11
N MET A 737 26.55 14.77 1.40
CA MET A 737 27.40 13.67 1.88
C MET A 737 26.67 12.33 1.95
N LEU A 738 25.44 12.30 2.46
CA LEU A 738 24.65 11.07 2.55
C LEU A 738 23.22 11.35 2.15
N HIS A 739 22.78 10.79 1.03
CA HIS A 739 21.47 11.02 0.42
C HIS A 739 20.68 9.71 0.29
N PRO A 740 20.05 9.22 1.37
CA PRO A 740 19.01 8.21 1.25
C PRO A 740 17.82 8.84 0.50
N LEU A 741 17.44 8.24 -0.61
CA LEU A 741 16.43 8.77 -1.52
C LEU A 741 15.42 7.67 -1.84
N LEU A 742 14.12 7.95 -1.62
CA LEU A 742 13.03 6.99 -1.82
C LEU A 742 13.25 5.67 -1.06
N SER A 743 13.97 5.71 0.06
CA SER A 743 14.46 4.53 0.77
C SER A 743 13.71 4.30 2.09
N LYS A 744 13.73 3.06 2.56
CA LYS A 744 13.04 2.63 3.79
C LYS A 744 13.98 1.95 4.77
N ASN A 745 13.69 2.08 6.06
CA ASN A 745 14.45 1.43 7.14
C ASN A 745 15.94 1.79 7.07
N VAL A 746 16.26 3.07 7.29
CA VAL A 746 17.60 3.61 7.17
C VAL A 746 18.16 3.93 8.55
N ILE A 747 19.33 3.40 8.87
CA ILE A 747 20.05 3.69 10.10
C ILE A 747 21.38 4.36 9.77
N VAL A 748 21.63 5.52 10.36
CA VAL A 748 22.89 6.26 10.29
C VAL A 748 23.38 6.42 11.73
N ARG A 749 24.49 5.76 12.08
CA ARG A 749 24.95 5.71 13.47
C ARG A 749 26.44 6.02 13.61
N GLY A 750 26.80 6.92 14.52
CA GLY A 750 28.21 7.11 14.85
C GLY A 750 29.07 7.64 13.70
N VAL A 751 28.45 8.19 12.65
CA VAL A 751 29.14 8.70 11.47
C VAL A 751 29.71 10.09 11.78
N LYS A 752 30.93 10.35 11.33
CA LYS A 752 31.53 11.69 11.38
C LYS A 752 31.46 12.33 10.00
N PHE A 753 30.76 13.46 9.91
CA PHE A 753 30.69 14.30 8.70
C PHE A 753 31.59 15.51 8.88
N ASP A 754 32.55 15.71 7.98
CA ASP A 754 33.53 16.80 8.09
C ASP A 754 33.89 17.36 6.70
N SER A 755 33.03 18.25 6.20
CA SER A 755 33.18 18.83 4.86
C SER A 755 32.55 20.21 4.73
N HIS A 756 33.38 21.22 4.48
CA HIS A 756 33.02 22.65 4.41
C HIS A 756 32.98 23.21 2.98
N GLY A 757 32.62 22.37 2.01
CA GLY A 757 32.36 22.77 0.63
C GLY A 757 30.94 23.33 0.43
N PRO A 758 30.65 23.91 -0.75
CA PRO A 758 29.32 24.41 -1.07
C PRO A 758 28.30 23.26 -1.18
N ASN A 759 27.14 23.40 -0.52
CA ASN A 759 26.08 22.37 -0.48
C ASN A 759 26.58 21.05 0.09
N ASN A 760 27.44 21.11 1.10
CA ASN A 760 27.87 19.94 1.85
C ASN A 760 26.93 19.72 3.03
N ASP A 761 25.69 19.37 2.70
CA ASP A 761 24.71 18.84 3.64
C ASP A 761 25.23 17.49 4.17
N GLY A 762 24.92 17.16 5.43
CA GLY A 762 25.39 15.94 6.08
C GLY A 762 24.60 14.70 5.69
N CYS A 763 23.39 14.61 6.21
CA CYS A 763 22.46 13.55 5.88
C CYS A 763 21.14 14.14 5.36
N ASP A 764 20.75 13.71 4.16
CA ASP A 764 19.61 14.21 3.40
C ASP A 764 18.55 13.11 3.17
N PRO A 765 17.80 12.65 4.19
CA PRO A 765 16.69 11.74 3.94
C PRO A 765 15.64 12.42 3.05
N GLU A 766 15.49 11.92 1.82
CA GLU A 766 14.57 12.48 0.84
C GLU A 766 13.51 11.48 0.40
N SER A 767 12.24 11.80 0.65
CA SER A 767 11.10 10.89 0.46
C SER A 767 11.34 9.51 1.10
N CYS A 768 11.91 9.50 2.31
CA CYS A 768 12.27 8.28 3.04
C CYS A 768 11.26 7.93 4.14
N GLU A 769 11.18 6.66 4.51
CA GLU A 769 10.31 6.18 5.58
C GLU A 769 11.11 5.36 6.61
N ASN A 770 10.87 5.62 7.90
CA ASN A 770 11.49 4.91 9.02
C ASN A 770 13.02 5.09 9.03
N VAL A 771 13.46 6.27 9.47
CA VAL A 771 14.89 6.67 9.48
C VAL A 771 15.34 6.95 10.90
N LEU A 772 16.49 6.40 11.28
CA LEU A 772 17.18 6.70 12.54
C LEU A 772 18.57 7.26 12.26
N ILE A 773 18.79 8.51 12.66
CA ILE A 773 20.10 9.16 12.66
C ILE A 773 20.51 9.35 14.11
N GLU A 774 21.56 8.67 14.56
CA GLU A 774 21.94 8.72 15.96
C GLU A 774 23.43 8.73 16.24
N SER A 775 23.82 9.45 17.30
CA SER A 775 25.22 9.48 17.77
C SER A 775 26.23 9.96 16.72
N CYS A 776 25.80 10.75 15.74
CA CYS A 776 26.67 11.28 14.69
C CYS A 776 27.31 12.62 15.12
N ASP A 777 28.48 12.92 14.55
CA ASP A 777 29.19 14.21 14.71
C ASP A 777 29.22 14.93 13.36
N PHE A 778 28.58 16.10 13.28
CA PHE A 778 28.45 16.90 12.07
C PHE A 778 29.28 18.19 12.14
N ASN A 779 30.10 18.43 11.13
CA ASN A 779 30.88 19.64 10.93
C ASN A 779 30.86 20.02 9.44
N ASN A 780 29.82 20.74 9.03
CA ASN A 780 29.41 20.79 7.64
C ASN A 780 29.37 22.23 7.10
N GLY A 781 29.52 22.38 5.79
CA GLY A 781 29.41 23.67 5.11
C GLY A 781 27.97 24.13 4.83
N ASP A 782 26.99 23.24 4.98
CA ASP A 782 25.54 23.53 4.81
C ASP A 782 24.75 22.83 5.93
N ASP A 783 23.49 22.43 5.74
CA ASP A 783 22.67 21.81 6.79
C ASP A 783 23.27 20.46 7.32
N CYS A 784 23.30 20.23 8.65
CA CYS A 784 23.80 18.98 9.22
C CYS A 784 22.90 17.79 8.87
N VAL A 785 21.60 17.91 9.14
CA VAL A 785 20.55 16.99 8.67
C VAL A 785 19.52 17.78 7.89
N ALA A 786 19.23 17.40 6.64
CA ALA A 786 18.30 18.10 5.76
C ALA A 786 17.24 17.15 5.18
N ILE A 787 16.07 17.10 5.82
CA ILE A 787 14.97 16.24 5.42
C ILE A 787 14.20 16.86 4.25
N LYS A 788 13.96 16.09 3.19
CA LYS A 788 13.39 16.56 1.92
C LYS A 788 12.35 15.58 1.37
N SER A 789 11.61 15.95 0.33
CA SER A 789 10.65 15.11 -0.38
C SER A 789 10.36 15.60 -1.80
N GLY A 790 11.41 15.99 -2.52
CA GLY A 790 11.31 16.47 -3.89
C GLY A 790 10.83 17.91 -4.03
N LYS A 791 11.00 18.44 -5.24
CA LYS A 791 10.81 19.84 -5.58
C LYS A 791 9.73 20.00 -6.64
N ASN A 792 8.84 20.96 -6.41
CA ASN A 792 7.84 21.42 -7.36
C ASN A 792 7.01 20.27 -8.00
N ASN A 793 6.91 20.21 -9.33
CA ASN A 793 6.11 19.22 -10.04
C ASN A 793 6.60 17.82 -9.74
N ASP A 794 7.91 17.55 -9.80
CA ASP A 794 8.43 16.22 -9.52
C ASP A 794 8.01 15.77 -8.11
N GLY A 795 8.28 16.58 -7.08
CA GLY A 795 7.90 16.22 -5.71
C GLY A 795 6.38 16.01 -5.55
N ARG A 796 5.55 16.84 -6.20
CA ARG A 796 4.08 16.68 -6.20
C ARG A 796 3.60 15.47 -7.00
N THR A 797 4.28 15.13 -8.09
CA THR A 797 3.95 13.99 -8.96
C THR A 797 4.25 12.68 -8.26
N TRP A 798 5.39 12.60 -7.55
CA TRP A 798 5.64 11.45 -6.68
C TRP A 798 4.63 11.37 -5.55
N ASN A 799 4.32 12.52 -4.93
CA ASN A 799 3.49 12.59 -3.73
C ASN A 799 3.97 11.63 -2.63
N LEU A 800 5.28 11.45 -2.53
CA LEU A 800 5.93 10.58 -1.55
C LEU A 800 6.59 11.41 -0.46
N PRO A 801 6.06 11.41 0.77
CA PRO A 801 6.62 12.18 1.85
C PRO A 801 7.87 11.53 2.44
N SER A 802 8.69 12.36 3.08
CA SER A 802 9.58 11.86 4.14
C SER A 802 8.76 11.70 5.42
N ARG A 803 8.83 10.53 6.06
CA ARG A 803 8.07 10.27 7.30
C ARG A 803 8.81 9.39 8.29
N ASN A 804 8.43 9.51 9.56
CA ASN A 804 8.96 8.68 10.65
C ASN A 804 10.50 8.81 10.79
N ILE A 805 10.98 10.03 11.02
CA ILE A 805 12.42 10.31 11.06
C ILE A 805 12.83 10.71 12.47
N ILE A 806 13.79 9.97 13.04
CA ILE A 806 14.33 10.20 14.38
C ILE A 806 15.78 10.65 14.25
N VAL A 807 16.10 11.81 14.83
CA VAL A 807 17.46 12.34 15.00
C VAL A 807 17.75 12.41 16.49
N ARG A 808 18.73 11.66 17.00
CA ARG A 808 19.02 11.67 18.44
C ARG A 808 20.49 11.57 18.81
N ASN A 809 20.85 12.12 19.97
CA ASN A 809 22.20 11.98 20.54
C ASN A 809 23.32 12.52 19.62
N CYS A 810 23.01 13.44 18.70
CA CYS A 810 24.00 13.95 17.74
C CYS A 810 24.70 15.21 18.26
N ILE A 811 25.93 15.42 17.80
CA ILE A 811 26.69 16.65 17.99
C ILE A 811 26.74 17.38 16.64
N MET A 812 26.27 18.62 16.60
CA MET A 812 26.23 19.45 15.40
C MET A 812 27.10 20.68 15.64
N ARG A 813 28.33 20.61 15.16
CA ARG A 813 29.37 21.61 15.39
C ARG A 813 29.27 22.79 14.46
N ASP A 814 28.87 22.59 13.20
CA ASP A 814 28.69 23.71 12.29
C ASP A 814 27.82 23.34 11.08
N GLY A 815 27.20 24.34 10.48
CA GLY A 815 26.34 24.20 9.29
C GLY A 815 25.29 25.31 9.15
N HIS A 816 24.62 25.42 8.00
CA HIS A 816 23.51 26.38 7.85
C HIS A 816 22.32 26.07 8.77
N ALA A 817 22.14 24.79 9.13
CA ALA A 817 21.24 24.36 10.17
C ALA A 817 21.72 23.11 10.90
N GLY A 818 21.24 22.89 12.12
CA GLY A 818 21.40 21.61 12.82
C GLY A 818 20.45 20.56 12.22
N VAL A 819 19.14 20.78 12.34
CA VAL A 819 18.13 19.96 11.64
C VAL A 819 17.23 20.86 10.81
N ALA A 820 17.21 20.61 9.50
CA ALA A 820 16.38 21.30 8.53
C ALA A 820 15.32 20.37 7.92
N VAL A 821 14.15 20.93 7.62
CA VAL A 821 13.17 20.35 6.71
C VAL A 821 13.00 21.30 5.52
N GLY A 822 13.29 20.82 4.31
CA GLY A 822 13.18 21.56 3.04
C GLY A 822 14.49 22.05 2.41
N SER A 823 14.46 22.87 1.35
CA SER A 823 13.27 23.57 0.81
C SER A 823 12.37 22.70 -0.06
N GLU A 824 12.90 21.55 -0.45
CA GLU A 824 12.30 20.56 -1.32
C GLU A 824 11.32 19.72 -0.49
N ILE A 825 10.12 20.26 -0.22
CA ILE A 825 9.08 19.57 0.58
C ILE A 825 7.81 19.25 -0.21
N SER A 826 7.88 19.26 -1.54
CA SER A 826 6.69 19.18 -2.39
C SER A 826 5.93 17.86 -2.26
N GLY A 827 6.60 16.78 -1.85
CA GLY A 827 5.98 15.50 -1.49
C GLY A 827 5.51 15.41 -0.03
N SER A 828 5.62 16.48 0.75
CA SER A 828 5.31 16.58 2.19
C SER A 828 6.33 15.91 3.13
N CYS A 829 6.26 16.23 4.42
CA CYS A 829 7.12 15.70 5.48
C CYS A 829 6.29 15.51 6.75
N TYR A 830 6.35 14.32 7.34
CA TYR A 830 5.55 13.94 8.50
C TYR A 830 6.43 13.40 9.63
N ASP A 831 6.09 13.72 10.87
CA ASP A 831 6.61 13.04 12.05
C ASP A 831 8.16 12.98 12.12
N VAL A 832 8.77 14.12 12.39
CA VAL A 832 10.20 14.29 12.63
C VAL A 832 10.44 14.50 14.12
N TRP A 833 11.25 13.63 14.74
CA TRP A 833 11.67 13.76 16.13
C TRP A 833 13.15 14.07 16.24
N VAL A 834 13.49 15.16 16.93
CA VAL A 834 14.86 15.56 17.24
C VAL A 834 15.02 15.54 18.75
N ARG A 835 15.99 14.81 19.29
CA ARG A 835 16.18 14.76 20.75
C ARG A 835 17.60 14.59 21.22
N ASP A 836 17.91 15.12 22.39
CA ASP A 836 19.20 14.90 23.07
C ASP A 836 20.41 15.33 22.23
N CYS A 837 20.25 16.35 21.37
CA CYS A 837 21.32 16.86 20.50
C CYS A 837 22.00 18.09 21.12
N VAL A 838 23.28 18.27 20.77
CA VAL A 838 24.07 19.47 21.07
C VAL A 838 24.36 20.21 19.77
N MET A 839 24.03 21.50 19.71
CA MET A 839 24.25 22.34 18.52
C MET A 839 24.98 23.61 18.94
N ASP A 840 26.20 23.86 18.47
CA ASP A 840 26.99 24.98 19.00
C ASP A 840 27.99 25.52 17.98
N SER A 841 27.63 26.63 17.31
CA SER A 841 28.57 27.39 16.51
C SER A 841 28.10 28.83 16.25
N PRO A 842 29.01 29.82 16.34
CA PRO A 842 28.72 31.19 15.95
C PRO A 842 28.49 31.35 14.44
N SER A 843 28.92 30.38 13.64
CA SER A 843 28.71 30.32 12.19
C SER A 843 27.43 29.56 11.82
N MET A 844 26.87 28.77 12.74
CA MET A 844 25.62 28.05 12.51
C MET A 844 24.46 29.03 12.48
N ASP A 845 23.79 29.15 11.34
CA ASP A 845 22.71 30.13 11.23
C ASP A 845 21.50 29.77 12.10
N ARG A 846 21.00 28.53 12.00
CA ARG A 846 19.69 28.11 12.55
C ARG A 846 19.71 26.67 13.09
N PRO A 847 19.74 26.43 14.40
CA PRO A 847 19.75 25.07 14.96
C PRO A 847 18.57 24.21 14.46
N LEU A 848 17.36 24.76 14.44
CA LEU A 848 16.15 24.10 13.91
C LEU A 848 15.52 24.96 12.81
N ARG A 849 15.32 24.39 11.62
CA ARG A 849 14.85 25.14 10.44
C ARG A 849 13.78 24.38 9.64
N ILE A 850 12.74 25.07 9.20
CA ILE A 850 11.80 24.56 8.19
C ILE A 850 11.66 25.63 7.10
N LYS A 851 11.90 25.25 5.84
CA LYS A 851 11.98 26.18 4.70
C LYS A 851 11.13 25.69 3.52
N SER A 852 10.37 26.59 2.89
CA SER A 852 9.58 26.35 1.69
C SER A 852 9.21 27.67 1.00
N ASN A 853 8.49 27.59 -0.11
CA ASN A 853 7.88 28.73 -0.78
C ASN A 853 6.62 28.38 -1.59
N ALA A 854 5.95 29.40 -2.13
CA ALA A 854 4.67 29.28 -2.84
C ALA A 854 4.71 28.51 -4.18
N LEU A 855 5.89 28.01 -4.59
CA LEU A 855 6.02 27.09 -5.74
C LEU A 855 6.05 25.62 -5.33
N ARG A 856 6.28 25.32 -4.05
CA ARG A 856 6.47 23.94 -3.57
C ARG A 856 5.15 23.22 -3.37
N GLY A 857 4.15 23.84 -2.74
CA GLY A 857 3.04 23.10 -2.14
C GLY A 857 3.51 22.24 -0.97
N GLY A 858 2.89 21.09 -0.75
CA GLY A 858 3.28 20.13 0.29
C GLY A 858 2.99 20.60 1.72
N VAL A 859 3.10 19.67 2.67
CA VAL A 859 2.83 19.91 4.08
C VAL A 859 4.02 19.44 4.91
N VAL A 860 4.44 20.24 5.90
CA VAL A 860 5.26 19.78 7.02
C VAL A 860 4.36 19.68 8.24
N ASP A 861 4.12 18.46 8.72
CA ASP A 861 3.22 18.20 9.84
C ASP A 861 3.88 17.26 10.86
N GLY A 862 4.19 17.81 12.03
CA GLY A 862 4.89 17.08 13.09
C GLY A 862 6.40 17.27 13.01
N PHE A 863 6.89 18.33 13.63
CA PHE A 863 8.31 18.53 13.90
C PHE A 863 8.49 18.73 15.40
N TYR A 864 9.08 17.75 16.06
CA TYR A 864 9.13 17.63 17.51
C TYR A 864 10.58 17.63 17.97
N ALA A 865 11.02 18.68 18.66
CA ALA A 865 12.36 18.79 19.20
C ALA A 865 12.33 18.78 20.73
N ARG A 866 13.12 17.92 21.39
CA ARG A 866 13.27 17.96 22.85
C ARG A 866 14.69 17.85 23.35
N ASP A 867 14.95 18.37 24.55
CA ASP A 867 16.23 18.16 25.24
C ASP A 867 17.43 18.62 24.40
N ILE A 868 17.28 19.77 23.72
CA ILE A 868 18.30 20.32 22.82
C ILE A 868 19.13 21.37 23.56
N ARG A 869 20.45 21.23 23.51
CA ARG A 869 21.40 22.19 24.08
C ARG A 869 22.07 22.98 22.97
N ILE A 870 21.78 24.28 22.93
CA ILE A 870 22.37 25.22 21.97
C ILE A 870 23.35 26.11 22.72
N GLY A 871 24.60 26.18 22.25
CA GLY A 871 25.56 27.16 22.76
C GLY A 871 25.28 28.51 22.12
N GLU A 872 25.81 28.73 20.92
CA GLU A 872 25.53 29.91 20.11
C GLU A 872 24.97 29.53 18.72
N CYS A 873 24.11 30.38 18.17
CA CYS A 873 23.76 30.39 16.75
C CYS A 873 23.63 31.83 16.23
N LYS A 874 23.79 32.04 14.93
CA LYS A 874 23.85 33.38 14.34
C LYS A 874 22.49 34.05 14.21
N GLN A 875 21.43 33.33 13.86
CA GLN A 875 20.11 33.93 13.57
C GLN A 875 19.06 33.60 14.64
N ALA A 876 18.46 32.42 14.63
CA ALA A 876 17.33 32.09 15.49
C ALA A 876 17.38 30.63 15.91
N VAL A 877 16.87 30.30 17.10
CA VAL A 877 16.82 28.92 17.60
C VAL A 877 15.86 28.08 16.76
N LEU A 878 14.68 28.63 16.44
CA LEU A 878 13.73 28.07 15.47
C LEU A 878 13.49 29.08 14.34
N ARG A 879 13.70 28.64 13.10
CA ARG A 879 13.37 29.41 11.88
C ARG A 879 12.32 28.68 11.05
N LEU A 880 11.17 29.30 10.86
CA LEU A 880 10.15 28.86 9.91
C LEU A 880 10.09 29.88 8.76
N GLU A 881 10.28 29.43 7.53
CA GLU A 881 10.46 30.29 6.36
C GLU A 881 9.61 29.80 5.18
N LEU A 882 8.52 30.53 4.87
CA LEU A 882 7.67 30.28 3.70
C LEU A 882 7.99 31.17 2.51
N GLN A 883 9.00 32.02 2.63
CA GLN A 883 9.46 32.92 1.57
C GLN A 883 10.87 32.56 1.10
N TYR A 884 11.24 31.27 1.15
CA TYR A 884 12.55 30.82 0.70
C TYR A 884 12.81 31.22 -0.76
N GLU A 885 14.03 31.67 -1.06
CA GLU A 885 14.40 32.29 -2.35
C GLU A 885 13.62 33.57 -2.69
N ARG A 886 13.01 34.23 -1.69
CA ARG A 886 12.18 35.44 -1.83
C ARG A 886 10.91 35.24 -2.68
N VAL A 887 10.40 34.01 -2.72
CA VAL A 887 9.20 33.67 -3.49
C VAL A 887 7.97 33.67 -2.58
N GLN A 888 7.12 34.67 -2.72
CA GLN A 888 5.94 34.89 -1.86
C GLN A 888 4.62 34.41 -2.49
N SER A 889 4.52 34.46 -3.82
CA SER A 889 3.33 34.10 -4.58
C SER A 889 3.59 32.92 -5.50
N GLY A 890 2.55 32.13 -5.73
CA GLY A 890 2.60 30.94 -6.55
C GLY A 890 1.35 30.07 -6.33
N PRO A 891 1.08 29.13 -7.25
CA PRO A 891 -0.18 28.39 -7.25
C PRO A 891 -0.23 27.26 -6.20
N TYR A 892 0.87 27.00 -5.47
CA TYR A 892 0.97 25.85 -4.57
C TYR A 892 1.33 26.31 -3.17
N ASN A 893 0.33 26.40 -2.30
CA ASN A 893 0.52 26.89 -0.93
C ASN A 893 1.16 25.81 -0.04
N PRO A 894 2.40 25.97 0.45
CA PRO A 894 2.96 25.11 1.48
C PRO A 894 2.31 25.35 2.83
N VAL A 895 2.21 24.31 3.67
CA VAL A 895 1.68 24.43 5.04
C VAL A 895 2.67 23.85 6.04
N PHE A 896 2.95 24.57 7.12
CA PHE A 896 3.68 24.06 8.29
C PHE A 896 2.73 23.95 9.48
N ARG A 897 2.65 22.79 10.15
CA ARG A 897 1.83 22.64 11.35
C ARG A 897 2.41 21.66 12.36
N ASN A 898 1.96 21.79 13.61
CA ASN A 898 2.36 20.91 14.72
C ASN A 898 3.88 20.90 14.96
N ILE A 899 4.44 22.09 15.23
CA ILE A 899 5.87 22.31 15.42
C ILE A 899 6.16 22.55 16.90
N TYR A 900 6.70 21.56 17.61
CA TYR A 900 6.85 21.62 19.06
C TYR A 900 8.31 21.52 19.50
N LEU A 901 8.71 22.43 20.37
CA LEU A 901 10.00 22.42 21.06
C LEU A 901 9.75 22.25 22.57
N GLU A 902 10.43 21.30 23.20
CA GLU A 902 10.37 21.05 24.64
C GLU A 902 11.76 21.02 25.27
N ASN A 903 11.97 21.70 26.40
CA ASN A 903 13.26 21.68 27.10
C ASN A 903 14.46 22.04 26.20
N VAL A 904 14.32 23.11 25.42
CA VAL A 904 15.39 23.64 24.56
C VAL A 904 16.09 24.80 25.26
N THR A 905 17.43 24.78 25.27
CA THR A 905 18.25 25.84 25.85
C THR A 905 19.14 26.49 24.79
N CYS A 906 19.35 27.79 24.89
CA CYS A 906 20.30 28.54 24.03
C CYS A 906 21.05 29.58 24.86
N LYS A 907 22.37 29.74 24.66
CA LYS A 907 23.16 30.78 25.37
C LYS A 907 23.24 32.10 24.62
N LYS A 908 23.20 32.09 23.28
CA LYS A 908 23.28 33.29 22.44
C LYS A 908 22.66 33.06 21.05
N SER A 909 21.83 34.00 20.62
CA SER A 909 21.26 34.04 19.26
C SER A 909 20.86 35.47 18.87
N SER A 910 20.58 35.75 17.60
CA SER A 910 20.01 37.06 17.23
C SER A 910 18.56 37.15 17.72
N TYR A 911 17.71 36.18 17.39
CA TYR A 911 16.32 36.03 17.80
C TYR A 911 16.12 34.76 18.65
N GLY A 912 15.08 34.73 19.48
CA GLY A 912 14.55 33.50 20.07
C GLY A 912 13.96 32.61 18.97
N ILE A 913 12.80 33.01 18.43
CA ILE A 913 12.21 32.39 17.24
C ILE A 913 11.96 33.40 16.13
N LEU A 914 12.03 32.91 14.90
CA LEU A 914 11.84 33.72 13.70
C LEU A 914 10.93 32.98 12.71
N ILE A 915 9.68 33.42 12.62
CA ILE A 915 8.63 32.87 11.76
C ILE A 915 8.31 33.89 10.67
N GLU A 916 8.54 33.51 9.42
CA GLU A 916 8.28 34.30 8.23
C GLU A 916 7.32 33.54 7.30
N GLY A 917 6.03 33.68 7.59
CA GLY A 917 4.93 33.22 6.75
C GLY A 917 4.60 34.19 5.60
N PHE A 918 3.50 33.93 4.91
CA PHE A 918 2.96 34.87 3.92
C PHE A 918 2.19 36.00 4.62
N GLU A 919 2.19 37.19 4.01
CA GLU A 919 1.49 38.36 4.58
C GLU A 919 -0.01 38.35 4.29
N ASP A 920 -0.43 37.72 3.20
CA ASP A 920 -1.80 37.68 2.70
C ASP A 920 -2.61 36.47 3.16
N ARG A 921 -1.97 35.48 3.80
CA ARG A 921 -2.60 34.23 4.25
C ARG A 921 -1.83 33.55 5.38
N ILE A 922 -2.56 32.85 6.24
CA ILE A 922 -1.96 32.00 7.28
C ILE A 922 -1.60 30.65 6.67
N SER A 923 -0.37 30.20 6.90
CA SER A 923 0.12 28.90 6.40
C SER A 923 1.05 28.19 7.39
N ILE A 924 1.15 28.73 8.61
CA ILE A 924 1.91 28.17 9.72
C ILE A 924 0.97 28.07 10.91
N PHE A 925 0.81 26.88 11.47
CA PHE A 925 -0.17 26.62 12.52
C PHE A 925 0.46 25.87 13.68
N ASN A 926 0.00 26.16 14.89
CA ASN A 926 0.26 25.33 16.07
C ASN A 926 1.77 25.11 16.32
N VAL A 927 2.44 26.22 16.63
CA VAL A 927 3.85 26.24 17.03
C VAL A 927 3.91 26.37 18.54
N ARG A 928 4.58 25.46 19.24
CA ARG A 928 4.63 25.45 20.71
C ARG A 928 6.06 25.37 21.22
N LEU A 929 6.40 26.22 22.18
CA LEU A 929 7.66 26.16 22.93
C LEU A 929 7.36 25.94 24.41
N LYS A 930 7.72 24.77 24.93
CA LYS A 930 7.48 24.35 26.31
C LYS A 930 8.78 24.19 27.09
N ASN A 931 8.89 24.79 28.27
CA ASN A 931 10.07 24.68 29.14
C ASN A 931 11.38 25.15 28.46
N CYS A 932 11.32 26.10 27.51
CA CYS A 932 12.49 26.56 26.79
C CYS A 932 13.17 27.74 27.50
N ARG A 933 14.51 27.76 27.55
CA ARG A 933 15.29 28.87 28.13
C ARG A 933 16.31 29.39 27.12
N LEU A 934 15.97 30.50 26.47
CA LEU A 934 16.83 31.12 25.46
C LEU A 934 17.44 32.41 26.05
N LYS A 935 18.76 32.47 26.12
CA LYS A 935 19.53 33.57 26.70
C LYS A 935 20.38 34.24 25.62
N GLY A 936 20.88 35.43 25.93
CA GLY A 936 21.80 36.17 25.05
C GLY A 936 21.18 36.53 23.70
N ILE A 937 19.86 36.70 23.63
CA ILE A 937 19.16 37.16 22.43
C ILE A 937 19.55 38.61 22.17
N GLN A 938 20.12 38.89 21.01
CA GLN A 938 20.78 40.17 20.70
C GLN A 938 19.84 41.24 20.15
N THR A 939 18.75 40.85 19.48
CA THR A 939 17.79 41.83 18.94
C THR A 939 16.84 42.36 20.03
N PRO A 940 16.46 43.65 20.00
CA PRO A 940 15.45 44.20 20.92
C PRO A 940 14.10 43.48 20.77
N GLU A 941 13.72 43.20 19.53
CA GLU A 941 12.60 42.33 19.16
C GLU A 941 13.02 40.89 19.42
N LEU A 942 12.64 40.32 20.56
CA LEU A 942 13.07 38.97 20.96
C LEU A 942 12.64 37.90 19.94
N ASN A 943 11.52 38.12 19.25
CA ASN A 943 10.99 37.27 18.18
C ASN A 943 10.47 38.13 17.02
N LYS A 944 10.33 37.50 15.85
CA LYS A 944 9.53 38.02 14.74
C LYS A 944 8.60 36.91 14.24
N ILE A 945 7.30 37.19 14.21
CA ILE A 945 6.25 36.22 13.85
C ILE A 945 5.33 36.86 12.82
N VAL A 946 5.31 36.31 11.60
CA VAL A 946 4.45 36.75 10.50
C VAL A 946 3.77 35.53 9.89
N GLY A 947 2.47 35.65 9.53
CA GLY A 947 1.75 34.61 8.77
C GLY A 947 1.52 33.29 9.51
N ALA A 948 1.44 33.34 10.83
CA ALA A 948 1.27 32.17 11.69
C ALA A 948 0.12 32.33 12.69
N GLU A 949 -0.52 31.21 13.04
CA GLU A 949 -1.59 31.13 14.03
C GLU A 949 -1.25 30.10 15.12
N LYS A 950 -1.69 30.37 16.35
CA LYS A 950 -1.42 29.54 17.55
C LYS A 950 0.07 29.30 17.78
N VAL A 951 0.79 30.39 18.05
CA VAL A 951 2.17 30.32 18.56
C VAL A 951 2.11 30.44 20.08
N GLU A 952 2.41 29.36 20.79
CA GLU A 952 2.26 29.24 22.24
C GLU A 952 3.60 29.10 22.94
N PHE A 953 3.77 29.84 24.05
CA PHE A 953 4.92 29.73 24.94
C PHE A 953 4.45 29.24 26.31
N VAL A 954 4.97 28.11 26.76
CA VAL A 954 4.56 27.48 28.02
C VAL A 954 5.77 27.30 28.92
N ASN A 955 5.84 28.05 30.02
CA ASN A 955 7.03 28.05 30.90
C ASN A 955 8.34 28.32 30.12
N THR A 956 8.28 29.24 29.16
CA THR A 956 9.39 29.59 28.29
C THR A 956 9.90 30.99 28.61
N THR A 957 11.23 31.15 28.67
CA THR A 957 11.87 32.42 29.03
C THR A 957 12.88 32.88 27.98
N PHE A 958 12.78 34.14 27.54
CA PHE A 958 13.74 34.80 26.66
C PHE A 958 14.47 35.91 27.43
N ASN A 959 15.81 35.85 27.46
CA ASN A 959 16.66 36.74 28.27
C ASN A 959 16.20 36.83 29.75
N ASN A 960 15.85 35.67 30.33
CA ASN A 960 15.33 35.52 31.70
C ASN A 960 13.97 36.17 31.97
N LYS A 961 13.24 36.62 30.95
CA LYS A 961 11.86 37.10 31.06
C LYS A 961 10.90 36.04 30.55
N SER A 962 9.81 35.79 31.27
CA SER A 962 8.72 34.93 30.78
C SER A 962 8.12 35.54 29.51
N ILE A 963 7.80 34.67 28.55
CA ILE A 963 7.06 35.03 27.35
C ILE A 963 5.65 34.49 27.52
N GLU A 964 4.69 35.40 27.55
CA GLU A 964 3.25 35.11 27.60
C GLU A 964 2.67 34.96 26.20
#